data_AF-A0A6C0BE73-F1
#
_entry.id   AF-A0A6C0BE73-F1
#
_cell.length_a   1.000
_cell.length_b   1.000
_cell.length_c   1.000
_cell.angle_alpha   90.00
_cell.angle_beta   90.00
_cell.angle_gamma   90.00
#
_symmetry.space_group_name_H-M   'P 1'
#
loop_
_entity.id
_entity.type
_entity.pdbx_description
1 polymer ?
#
loop_
_entity_poly.entity_id
_entity_poly.type
_entity_poly.pdbx_seq_one_letter_code
_entity_poly.pdbx_strand_id
1 'polypeptide(L)'
;MSFYNDFIYEHIPIKNKQLKIALDKPFINSFNLFSMAKASNIIVEEDYIPVIFYAKRENMRTVIATMYLHNYIPKYVCITGSLISMDGEYRDNFISFDQWEQTYQTLGVMEYMEYKYTKKYTPDLSFKVIPASNLLEPIEVNNPQKLAELEEYLTTHNIGLKFFMSAWFIKMFNRKEGRLVNHQNIQHDFVMTAPEDGRLYLTMAENFRGAELGRIYREFTIYIMIIDDIGNCIPIHLGQKIIPIKWLEFEDFGSIRFNIWKELYCNKLLANLSINGASGGFSAPCGCFFINLDAEIFDNPSMKYKMEQSNEIYDKMKQIQKVTEDLHLYDTMKRAFEDPIEIARKNIIMSKYALVYVSEYVGRTWGDLPNFIDNIYTIKLREYNYFKKQIFEVFYTLHVMNTMGVIHGDLHANNCTINCINIKKPNIPLDDSPLTSTYIIDNDVYKFDATKLQSCIIDFSRAILNPLQHCINKPGDLMDKFKTDILDIMMQLFPKIYENDKIEMEIAILKNPNKVFRLFTILDVYTFALRVRPVVNEMRLCTKSEKLINTVLNMSKKALTSFYKNENDELPIPKLLKEIFYKPIISTNPSLEVWVAPIPPNLTKFDNSFPMLQSKKEFIDFSNYNKRPEYLQTFHSMKDGGILFDKNKTYEIHKQKNIKIKKDAIAIDD
;
A
#
# COMPACT_ATOMS: atom_id res chain seq x y z
N MET A 1 7.41 -20.66 0.71
CA MET A 1 6.98 -19.37 1.29
C MET A 1 5.69 -19.56 2.08
N SER A 2 5.73 -20.07 3.33
CA SER A 2 4.54 -20.11 4.21
C SER A 2 4.46 -18.91 5.16
N PHE A 3 5.27 -17.88 4.95
CA PHE A 3 5.62 -16.88 5.97
C PHE A 3 4.52 -15.84 6.23
N TYR A 4 3.55 -15.70 5.33
CA TYR A 4 2.41 -14.80 5.52
C TYR A 4 1.18 -15.48 6.14
N ASN A 5 1.11 -16.81 6.10
CA ASN A 5 -0.05 -17.56 6.59
C ASN A 5 -0.04 -17.84 8.09
N ASP A 6 1.10 -17.72 8.77
CA ASP A 6 1.21 -18.04 10.20
C ASP A 6 0.62 -16.96 11.12
N PHE A 7 0.10 -15.86 10.56
CA PHE A 7 -0.72 -14.90 11.28
C PHE A 7 -2.17 -14.98 10.82
N ILE A 8 -2.85 -16.04 11.25
CA ILE A 8 -4.29 -15.93 11.50
C ILE A 8 -4.44 -14.71 12.41
N TYR A 9 -5.24 -13.72 11.99
CA TYR A 9 -5.71 -12.66 12.88
C TYR A 9 -6.03 -13.31 14.22
N GLU A 10 -5.24 -13.07 15.27
CA GLU A 10 -5.61 -13.57 16.59
C GLU A 10 -6.94 -12.90 16.92
N HIS A 11 -8.04 -13.60 16.68
CA HIS A 11 -9.29 -13.32 17.34
C HIS A 11 -8.96 -13.43 18.82
N ILE A 12 -8.72 -12.28 19.46
CA ILE A 12 -8.60 -12.18 20.90
C ILE A 12 -9.82 -12.91 21.45
N PRO A 13 -9.69 -14.10 22.06
CA PRO A 13 -10.84 -14.82 22.56
C PRO A 13 -11.34 -13.97 23.73
N ILE A 14 -12.50 -13.36 23.58
CA ILE A 14 -13.14 -12.57 24.63
C ILE A 14 -13.57 -13.56 25.72
N LYS A 15 -12.65 -13.92 26.61
CA LYS A 15 -12.94 -14.66 27.84
C LYS A 15 -13.57 -13.72 28.84
N ASN A 16 -14.81 -13.34 28.60
CA ASN A 16 -15.71 -12.85 29.64
C ASN A 16 -17.12 -13.40 29.38
N LYS A 17 -17.54 -14.34 30.24
CA LYS A 17 -18.86 -15.03 30.25
C LYS A 17 -20.05 -14.09 30.54
N GLN A 18 -19.93 -12.79 30.28
CA GLN A 18 -20.99 -11.79 30.44
C GLN A 18 -21.25 -10.94 29.19
N LEU A 19 -20.63 -11.23 28.04
CA LEU A 19 -21.09 -10.67 26.76
C LEU A 19 -22.36 -11.40 26.29
N LYS A 20 -23.52 -10.94 26.75
CA LYS A 20 -24.78 -11.14 26.02
C LYS A 20 -24.85 -10.01 25.00
N ILE A 21 -24.47 -10.29 23.75
CA ILE A 21 -24.52 -9.34 22.65
C ILE A 21 -26.00 -9.04 22.36
N ALA A 22 -26.49 -7.88 22.78
CA ALA A 22 -27.75 -7.32 22.29
C ALA A 22 -27.48 -6.62 20.95
N LEU A 23 -27.63 -7.36 19.84
CA LEU A 23 -27.56 -6.83 18.47
C LEU A 23 -28.85 -6.09 18.11
N ASP A 24 -29.13 -4.96 18.74
CA ASP A 24 -30.37 -4.21 18.41
C ASP A 24 -30.19 -3.14 17.33
N LYS A 25 -28.97 -2.82 16.87
CA LYS A 25 -28.75 -2.02 15.65
C LYS A 25 -27.47 -2.45 14.93
N PRO A 26 -27.50 -2.81 13.62
CA PRO A 26 -26.32 -3.28 12.92
C PRO A 26 -25.32 -2.14 12.74
N PHE A 27 -24.15 -2.26 13.38
CA PHE A 27 -22.98 -1.41 13.13
C PHE A 27 -22.62 -1.49 11.64
N ILE A 28 -22.88 -0.43 10.86
CA ILE A 28 -22.69 -0.42 9.40
C ILE A 28 -21.20 -0.58 9.01
N ASN A 29 -20.27 -0.22 9.89
CA ASN A 29 -18.84 -0.46 9.67
C ASN A 29 -18.44 -1.94 9.79
N SER A 30 -19.17 -2.78 10.53
CA SER A 30 -18.78 -4.19 10.73
C SER A 30 -18.67 -4.98 9.42
N PHE A 31 -19.45 -4.61 8.39
CA PHE A 31 -19.38 -5.26 7.09
C PHE A 31 -18.08 -4.91 6.36
N ASN A 32 -17.67 -3.62 6.31
CA ASN A 32 -16.38 -3.23 5.74
C ASN A 32 -15.20 -3.79 6.54
N LEU A 33 -15.29 -3.87 7.86
CA LEU A 33 -14.21 -4.40 8.71
C LEU A 33 -13.98 -5.90 8.52
N PHE A 34 -15.06 -6.70 8.48
CA PHE A 34 -14.99 -8.12 8.17
C PHE A 34 -14.52 -8.38 6.73
N SER A 35 -14.96 -7.50 5.81
CA SER A 35 -14.50 -7.49 4.42
C SER A 35 -13.01 -7.20 4.31
N MET A 36 -12.49 -6.21 5.04
CA MET A 36 -11.08 -5.82 5.03
C MET A 36 -10.17 -6.89 5.64
N ALA A 37 -10.62 -7.59 6.69
CA ALA A 37 -9.88 -8.73 7.26
C ALA A 37 -9.87 -9.94 6.31
N LYS A 38 -10.94 -10.18 5.54
CA LYS A 38 -10.90 -11.16 4.44
C LYS A 38 -10.07 -10.66 3.26
N ALA A 39 -10.06 -9.33 3.03
CA ALA A 39 -9.36 -8.71 1.92
C ALA A 39 -7.84 -8.84 2.00
N SER A 40 -7.30 -8.90 3.21
CA SER A 40 -5.85 -8.92 3.46
C SER A 40 -5.11 -10.13 2.88
N ASN A 41 -5.85 -11.17 2.47
CA ASN A 41 -5.33 -12.40 1.87
C ASN A 41 -5.99 -12.70 0.51
N ILE A 42 -6.56 -11.70 -0.18
CA ILE A 42 -7.17 -11.90 -1.51
C ILE A 42 -6.14 -12.38 -2.51
N ILE A 43 -4.94 -11.81 -2.45
CA ILE A 43 -3.88 -12.11 -3.40
C ILE A 43 -2.97 -13.17 -2.79
N VAL A 44 -2.97 -14.34 -3.42
CA VAL A 44 -2.06 -15.44 -3.06
C VAL A 44 -0.62 -15.00 -3.36
N GLU A 45 0.27 -15.12 -2.37
CA GLU A 45 1.68 -14.81 -2.55
C GLU A 45 2.36 -15.93 -3.34
N GLU A 46 2.42 -15.76 -4.66
CA GLU A 46 3.05 -16.68 -5.61
C GLU A 46 4.06 -15.94 -6.49
N ASP A 47 4.94 -16.69 -7.16
CA ASP A 47 5.76 -16.14 -8.23
C ASP A 47 4.90 -15.95 -9.48
N TYR A 48 4.67 -14.68 -9.84
CA TYR A 48 3.89 -14.31 -11.02
C TYR A 48 4.79 -13.91 -12.20
N ILE A 49 4.42 -14.35 -13.40
CA ILE A 49 5.02 -13.91 -14.66
C ILE A 49 4.18 -12.75 -15.19
N PRO A 50 4.72 -11.52 -15.27
CA PRO A 50 3.96 -10.41 -15.82
C PRO A 50 4.02 -10.42 -17.36
N VAL A 51 2.88 -10.16 -17.99
CA VAL A 51 2.74 -9.85 -19.41
C VAL A 51 2.29 -8.41 -19.54
N ILE A 52 3.09 -7.59 -20.21
CA ILE A 52 2.83 -6.17 -20.38
C ILE A 52 2.25 -5.93 -21.76
N PHE A 53 1.10 -5.24 -21.82
CA PHE A 53 0.44 -4.88 -23.06
C PHE A 53 0.66 -3.40 -23.34
N TYR A 54 1.02 -3.09 -24.57
CA TYR A 54 1.32 -1.75 -25.03
C TYR A 54 0.37 -1.32 -26.13
N ALA A 55 0.11 -0.01 -26.15
CA ALA A 55 -0.39 0.69 -27.31
C ALA A 55 0.65 1.69 -27.78
N LYS A 56 0.79 1.83 -29.10
CA LYS A 56 1.66 2.81 -29.73
C LYS A 56 0.89 3.63 -30.76
N ARG A 57 1.00 4.95 -30.67
CA ARG A 57 0.48 5.88 -31.65
C ARG A 57 1.58 6.85 -32.03
N GLU A 58 1.88 6.92 -33.32
CA GLU A 58 3.05 7.65 -33.82
C GLU A 58 4.34 7.17 -33.12
N ASN A 59 5.08 8.08 -32.48
CA ASN A 59 6.32 7.76 -31.76
C ASN A 59 6.12 7.56 -30.25
N MET A 60 4.88 7.59 -29.75
CA MET A 60 4.58 7.42 -28.33
C MET A 60 4.04 6.03 -28.04
N ARG A 61 4.52 5.42 -26.95
CA ARG A 61 4.10 4.10 -26.45
C ARG A 61 3.68 4.24 -24.99
N THR A 62 2.65 3.51 -24.58
CA THR A 62 2.20 3.44 -23.20
C THR A 62 1.75 2.02 -22.85
N VAL A 63 1.87 1.63 -21.59
CA VAL A 63 1.26 0.43 -21.02
C VAL A 63 -0.24 0.64 -20.86
N ILE A 64 -1.02 -0.29 -21.40
CA ILE A 64 -2.49 -0.28 -21.30
C ILE A 64 -3.04 -1.29 -20.31
N ALA A 65 -2.28 -2.37 -20.07
CA ALA A 65 -2.62 -3.39 -19.10
C ALA A 65 -1.37 -4.16 -18.65
N THR A 66 -1.45 -4.74 -17.46
CA THR A 66 -0.51 -5.77 -17.01
C THR A 66 -1.27 -6.97 -16.50
N MET A 67 -0.98 -8.12 -17.09
CA MET A 67 -1.57 -9.40 -16.73
C MET A 67 -0.55 -10.21 -15.95
N TYR A 68 -0.97 -10.85 -14.87
CA TYR A 68 -0.13 -11.69 -14.01
C TYR A 68 -0.51 -13.15 -14.19
N LEU A 69 0.47 -13.98 -14.53
CA LEU A 69 0.29 -15.41 -14.77
C LEU A 69 0.88 -16.22 -13.63
N HIS A 70 0.16 -17.26 -13.20
CA HIS A 70 0.71 -18.32 -12.37
C HIS A 70 0.74 -19.62 -13.18
N ASN A 71 1.91 -20.25 -13.32
CA ASN A 71 2.07 -21.44 -14.17
C ASN A 71 1.52 -21.25 -15.61
N TYR A 72 1.77 -20.09 -16.21
CA TYR A 72 1.27 -19.69 -17.54
C TYR A 72 -0.25 -19.51 -17.64
N ILE A 73 -0.98 -19.58 -16.52
CA ILE A 73 -2.42 -19.36 -16.46
C ILE A 73 -2.69 -17.92 -15.97
N PRO A 74 -3.46 -17.10 -16.69
CA PRO A 74 -3.86 -15.78 -16.24
C PRO A 74 -4.60 -15.82 -14.89
N LYS A 75 -4.18 -14.98 -13.94
CA LYS A 75 -4.82 -14.87 -12.62
C LYS A 75 -5.38 -13.48 -12.37
N TYR A 76 -4.58 -12.47 -12.64
CA TYR A 76 -4.96 -11.08 -12.40
C TYR A 76 -4.63 -10.20 -13.58
N VAL A 77 -5.35 -9.08 -13.67
CA VAL A 77 -5.06 -8.02 -14.62
C VAL A 77 -5.26 -6.67 -13.95
N CYS A 78 -4.37 -5.73 -14.26
CA CYS A 78 -4.51 -4.33 -13.93
C CYS A 78 -4.72 -3.53 -15.22
N ILE A 79 -5.90 -2.94 -15.39
CA ILE A 79 -6.35 -2.29 -16.64
C ILE A 79 -6.38 -0.77 -16.47
N THR A 80 -5.20 -0.16 -16.34
CA THR A 80 -5.04 1.28 -16.43
C THR A 80 -3.63 1.66 -16.86
N GLY A 81 -3.52 2.89 -17.38
CA GLY A 81 -2.26 3.57 -17.50
C GLY A 81 -1.69 4.02 -16.17
N SER A 82 -0.41 4.33 -16.21
CA SER A 82 0.39 4.64 -15.03
C SER A 82 0.13 6.03 -14.48
N LEU A 83 0.03 6.11 -13.16
CA LEU A 83 0.15 7.37 -12.42
C LEU A 83 1.63 7.66 -12.14
N ILE A 84 2.05 8.89 -12.38
CA ILE A 84 3.45 9.31 -12.18
C ILE A 84 3.74 9.40 -10.68
N SER A 85 4.67 8.58 -10.18
CA SER A 85 5.18 8.62 -8.79
C SER A 85 6.72 8.51 -8.75
N MET A 86 7.39 9.13 -7.78
CA MET A 86 8.86 9.11 -7.74
C MET A 86 9.45 7.80 -7.18
N ASP A 87 8.67 7.04 -6.43
CA ASP A 87 9.15 5.88 -5.63
C ASP A 87 8.57 4.54 -6.10
N GLY A 88 7.85 4.55 -7.23
CA GLY A 88 7.30 3.39 -7.89
C GLY A 88 6.32 3.82 -8.97
N GLU A 89 5.52 2.87 -9.43
CA GLU A 89 4.45 3.15 -10.39
C GLU A 89 3.14 2.58 -9.87
N TYR A 90 2.18 3.48 -9.62
CA TYR A 90 0.85 3.10 -9.19
C TYR A 90 -0.08 2.93 -10.40
N ARG A 91 -0.88 1.87 -10.37
CA ARG A 91 -1.94 1.60 -11.33
C ARG A 91 -3.21 1.20 -10.61
N ASP A 92 -4.32 1.70 -11.12
CA ASP A 92 -5.64 1.43 -10.58
C ASP A 92 -6.30 0.25 -11.32
N ASN A 93 -7.45 -0.22 -10.82
CA ASN A 93 -8.28 -1.28 -11.42
C ASN A 93 -7.57 -2.63 -11.49
N PHE A 94 -7.07 -3.10 -10.35
CA PHE A 94 -6.58 -4.47 -10.20
C PHE A 94 -7.75 -5.43 -9.97
N ILE A 95 -7.98 -6.35 -10.91
CA ILE A 95 -9.07 -7.33 -10.86
C ILE A 95 -8.59 -8.74 -11.21
N SER A 96 -9.39 -9.77 -10.89
CA SER A 96 -9.12 -11.12 -11.40
C SER A 96 -9.30 -11.17 -12.93
N PHE A 97 -8.53 -12.04 -13.58
CA PHE A 97 -8.65 -12.23 -15.03
C PHE A 97 -10.02 -12.81 -15.41
N ASP A 98 -10.50 -13.80 -14.65
CA ASP A 98 -11.81 -14.43 -14.90
C ASP A 98 -12.96 -13.41 -14.84
N GLN A 99 -12.92 -12.50 -13.86
CA GLN A 99 -13.90 -11.41 -13.76
C GLN A 99 -13.83 -10.50 -15.00
N TRP A 100 -12.63 -10.11 -15.41
CA TRP A 100 -12.46 -9.30 -16.61
C TRP A 100 -13.03 -9.99 -17.85
N GLU A 101 -12.66 -11.27 -18.05
CA GLU A 101 -13.09 -12.06 -19.19
C GLU A 101 -14.61 -12.20 -19.22
N GLN A 102 -15.23 -12.52 -18.08
CA GLN A 102 -16.68 -12.59 -17.94
C GLN A 102 -17.33 -11.24 -18.27
N THR A 103 -16.83 -10.14 -17.73
CA THR A 103 -17.35 -8.79 -17.99
C THR A 103 -17.30 -8.46 -19.48
N TYR A 104 -16.20 -8.83 -20.12
CA TYR A 104 -15.98 -8.60 -21.54
C TYR A 104 -16.96 -9.40 -22.42
N GLN A 105 -17.21 -10.67 -22.07
CA GLN A 105 -18.09 -11.57 -22.81
C GLN A 105 -19.59 -11.33 -22.55
N THR A 106 -19.95 -10.85 -21.37
CA THR A 106 -21.37 -10.81 -20.94
C THR A 106 -22.17 -9.67 -21.58
N LEU A 107 -21.50 -8.70 -22.22
CA LEU A 107 -22.11 -7.42 -22.57
C LEU A 107 -21.81 -7.05 -24.03
N GLY A 108 -22.86 -7.06 -24.85
CA GLY A 108 -22.81 -6.70 -26.29
C GLY A 108 -22.27 -5.30 -26.58
N VAL A 109 -22.04 -4.48 -25.54
CA VAL A 109 -21.27 -3.23 -25.61
C VAL A 109 -19.86 -3.45 -26.16
N MET A 110 -19.14 -4.46 -25.65
CA MET A 110 -17.75 -4.69 -26.09
C MET A 110 -17.70 -5.23 -27.51
N GLU A 111 -18.62 -6.12 -27.89
CA GLU A 111 -18.76 -6.59 -29.27
C GLU A 111 -19.15 -5.46 -30.23
N TYR A 112 -20.09 -4.59 -29.82
CA TYR A 112 -20.46 -3.41 -30.59
C TYR A 112 -19.27 -2.47 -30.77
N MET A 113 -18.49 -2.28 -29.71
CA MET A 113 -17.26 -1.49 -29.75
C MET A 113 -16.25 -2.13 -30.70
N GLU A 114 -15.96 -3.42 -30.60
CA GLU A 114 -15.09 -4.13 -31.55
C GLU A 114 -15.51 -3.89 -33.00
N TYR A 115 -16.80 -4.06 -33.29
CA TYR A 115 -17.34 -3.84 -34.64
C TYR A 115 -17.15 -2.39 -35.12
N LYS A 116 -17.45 -1.39 -34.28
CA LYS A 116 -17.38 0.04 -34.65
C LYS A 116 -15.97 0.60 -34.64
N TYR A 117 -15.08 0.07 -33.81
CA TYR A 117 -13.72 0.57 -33.60
C TYR A 117 -12.73 0.03 -34.64
N THR A 118 -13.08 -1.00 -35.41
CA THR A 118 -12.12 -1.72 -36.26
C THR A 118 -11.48 -0.88 -37.40
N LYS A 119 -10.17 -1.09 -37.53
CA LYS A 119 -9.16 -0.63 -38.51
C LYS A 119 -8.74 0.84 -38.58
N LYS A 120 -9.60 1.83 -38.33
CA LYS A 120 -9.21 3.25 -38.54
C LYS A 120 -8.58 3.93 -37.31
N TYR A 121 -8.92 3.46 -36.10
CA TYR A 121 -8.61 4.19 -34.85
C TYR A 121 -7.76 3.41 -33.84
N THR A 122 -7.52 2.11 -34.09
CA THR A 122 -6.72 1.27 -33.20
C THR A 122 -5.25 1.65 -33.30
N PRO A 123 -4.57 1.98 -32.18
CA PRO A 123 -3.13 2.14 -32.17
C PRO A 123 -2.42 0.82 -32.51
N ASP A 124 -1.12 0.88 -32.77
CA ASP A 124 -0.30 -0.32 -32.91
C ASP A 124 -0.25 -1.02 -31.54
N LEU A 125 -0.79 -2.24 -31.47
CA LEU A 125 -0.84 -3.02 -30.23
C LEU A 125 0.29 -4.05 -30.23
N SER A 126 0.93 -4.21 -29.08
CA SER A 126 1.92 -5.26 -28.86
C SER A 126 1.91 -5.72 -27.41
N PHE A 127 2.59 -6.83 -27.13
CA PHE A 127 2.77 -7.30 -25.77
C PHE A 127 4.18 -7.85 -25.58
N LYS A 128 4.62 -7.92 -24.32
CA LYS A 128 5.90 -8.52 -23.92
C LYS A 128 5.67 -9.41 -22.71
N VAL A 129 6.04 -10.68 -22.83
CA VAL A 129 6.12 -11.60 -21.69
C VAL A 129 7.46 -11.38 -21.02
N ILE A 130 7.45 -11.11 -19.71
CA ILE A 130 8.67 -10.97 -18.93
C ILE A 130 8.85 -12.29 -18.16
N PRO A 131 9.69 -13.22 -18.65
CA PRO A 131 9.84 -14.52 -18.02
C PRO A 131 10.32 -14.33 -16.58
N ALA A 132 9.77 -15.09 -15.63
CA ALA A 132 10.25 -15.11 -14.26
C ALA A 132 11.69 -15.68 -14.20
N SER A 133 12.52 -15.12 -13.31
CA SER A 133 13.86 -15.60 -13.03
C SER A 133 13.83 -16.21 -11.64
N ASN A 134 14.33 -17.44 -11.56
CA ASN A 134 14.16 -18.31 -10.40
C ASN A 134 14.56 -17.60 -9.10
N LEU A 135 13.57 -17.18 -8.31
CA LEU A 135 13.79 -16.64 -6.98
C LEU A 135 14.19 -17.75 -6.00
N LEU A 136 13.55 -18.92 -6.08
CA LEU A 136 13.73 -19.95 -5.05
C LEU A 136 13.68 -21.40 -5.54
N GLU A 137 13.14 -21.70 -6.72
CA GLU A 137 13.23 -23.01 -7.38
C GLU A 137 13.06 -22.80 -8.89
N PRO A 138 13.60 -23.70 -9.74
CA PRO A 138 13.25 -23.69 -11.15
C PRO A 138 11.78 -24.10 -11.26
N ILE A 139 10.87 -23.13 -11.20
CA ILE A 139 9.70 -23.24 -12.06
C ILE A 139 10.30 -23.48 -13.45
N GLU A 140 9.75 -24.40 -14.23
CA GLU A 140 10.12 -24.59 -15.63
C GLU A 140 9.68 -23.36 -16.46
N VAL A 141 10.10 -22.14 -16.07
CA VAL A 141 9.74 -20.84 -16.66
C VAL A 141 10.38 -20.66 -18.04
N ASN A 142 11.38 -21.48 -18.33
CA ASN A 142 11.89 -21.63 -19.68
C ASN A 142 11.33 -22.91 -20.30
N ASN A 143 10.02 -23.12 -20.23
CA ASN A 143 9.34 -24.06 -21.11
C ASN A 143 8.93 -23.29 -22.38
N PRO A 144 9.73 -23.34 -23.45
CA PRO A 144 9.47 -22.53 -24.66
C PRO A 144 8.15 -22.92 -25.32
N GLN A 145 7.71 -24.17 -25.13
CA GLN A 145 6.44 -24.65 -25.64
C GLN A 145 5.27 -23.94 -24.95
N LYS A 146 5.25 -23.89 -23.60
CA LYS A 146 4.20 -23.17 -22.86
C LYS A 146 4.20 -21.67 -23.16
N LEU A 147 5.38 -21.09 -23.38
CA LEU A 147 5.48 -19.68 -23.79
C LEU A 147 4.86 -19.48 -25.19
N ALA A 148 5.18 -20.36 -26.15
CA ALA A 148 4.60 -20.30 -27.49
C ALA A 148 3.07 -20.51 -27.46
N GLU A 149 2.58 -21.47 -26.67
CA GLU A 149 1.14 -21.70 -26.46
C GLU A 149 0.44 -20.47 -25.89
N LEU A 150 1.07 -19.79 -24.93
CA LEU A 150 0.57 -18.54 -24.36
C LEU A 150 0.55 -17.42 -25.42
N GLU A 151 1.63 -17.22 -26.17
CA GLU A 151 1.71 -16.19 -27.21
C GLU A 151 0.68 -16.42 -28.32
N GLU A 152 0.47 -17.68 -28.70
CA GLU A 152 -0.60 -18.10 -29.61
C GLU A 152 -1.98 -17.78 -29.02
N TYR A 153 -2.23 -18.14 -27.75
CA TYR A 153 -3.49 -17.82 -27.07
C TYR A 153 -3.78 -16.31 -27.08
N LEU A 154 -2.79 -15.50 -26.68
CA LEU A 154 -2.91 -14.04 -26.62
C LEU A 154 -3.22 -13.42 -27.98
N THR A 155 -2.61 -13.96 -29.04
CA THR A 155 -2.77 -13.49 -30.42
C THR A 155 -4.11 -13.95 -31.00
N THR A 156 -4.43 -15.24 -30.91
CA THR A 156 -5.66 -15.83 -31.45
C THR A 156 -6.92 -15.26 -30.82
N HIS A 157 -6.88 -14.95 -29.51
CA HIS A 157 -8.00 -14.39 -28.78
C HIS A 157 -8.01 -12.85 -28.77
N ASN A 158 -7.07 -12.20 -29.46
CA ASN A 158 -6.90 -10.75 -29.56
C ASN A 158 -6.90 -10.04 -28.19
N ILE A 159 -6.25 -10.65 -27.18
CA ILE A 159 -6.31 -10.17 -25.79
C ILE A 159 -5.85 -8.71 -25.67
N GLY A 160 -4.80 -8.33 -26.41
CA GLY A 160 -4.31 -6.95 -26.41
C GLY A 160 -5.36 -5.92 -26.89
N LEU A 161 -6.15 -6.27 -27.90
CA LEU A 161 -7.24 -5.42 -28.40
C LEU A 161 -8.36 -5.31 -27.35
N LYS A 162 -8.72 -6.41 -26.71
CA LYS A 162 -9.74 -6.44 -25.63
C LYS A 162 -9.32 -5.59 -24.43
N PHE A 163 -8.06 -5.68 -24.01
CA PHE A 163 -7.51 -4.81 -22.96
C PHE A 163 -7.50 -3.34 -23.37
N PHE A 164 -7.12 -3.03 -24.62
CA PHE A 164 -7.16 -1.66 -25.12
C PHE A 164 -8.58 -1.07 -25.04
N MET A 165 -9.61 -1.79 -25.49
CA MET A 165 -10.99 -1.30 -25.42
C MET A 165 -11.49 -1.18 -23.98
N SER A 166 -11.13 -2.11 -23.10
CA SER A 166 -11.47 -2.03 -21.67
C SER A 166 -10.88 -0.76 -21.06
N ALA A 167 -9.58 -0.50 -21.27
CA ALA A 167 -8.89 0.69 -20.79
C ALA A 167 -9.46 1.99 -21.41
N TRP A 168 -9.74 1.98 -22.71
CA TRP A 168 -10.36 3.09 -23.42
C TRP A 168 -11.75 3.42 -22.86
N PHE A 169 -12.59 2.40 -22.65
CA PHE A 169 -13.93 2.55 -22.11
C PHE A 169 -13.90 3.19 -20.72
N ILE A 170 -13.05 2.68 -19.81
CA ILE A 170 -12.86 3.23 -18.47
C ILE A 170 -12.46 4.71 -18.55
N LYS A 171 -11.50 5.03 -19.43
CA LYS A 171 -10.99 6.40 -19.59
C LYS A 171 -12.08 7.34 -20.10
N MET A 172 -12.82 6.94 -21.13
CA MET A 172 -13.89 7.76 -21.71
C MET A 172 -15.08 7.93 -20.75
N PHE A 173 -15.43 6.88 -20.01
CA PHE A 173 -16.41 6.95 -18.94
C PHE A 173 -15.98 7.96 -17.87
N ASN A 174 -14.75 7.86 -17.37
CA ASN A 174 -14.19 8.80 -16.41
C ASN A 174 -14.16 10.24 -16.96
N ARG A 175 -13.83 10.43 -18.24
CA ARG A 175 -13.83 11.76 -18.88
C ARG A 175 -15.23 12.37 -18.92
N LYS A 176 -16.25 11.60 -19.33
CA LYS A 176 -17.65 12.07 -19.36
C LYS A 176 -18.15 12.42 -17.96
N GLU A 177 -17.76 11.63 -16.96
CA GLU A 177 -18.19 11.81 -15.57
C GLU A 177 -17.37 12.86 -14.80
N GLY A 178 -16.38 13.51 -15.43
CA GLY A 178 -15.51 14.48 -14.77
C GLY A 178 -14.65 13.85 -13.65
N ARG A 179 -14.08 12.66 -13.91
CA ARG A 179 -13.30 11.85 -12.94
C ARG A 179 -11.87 11.57 -13.39
N LEU A 180 -11.31 12.35 -14.33
CA LEU A 180 -9.93 12.17 -14.79
C LEU A 180 -8.91 12.50 -13.68
N VAL A 181 -7.87 11.69 -13.53
CA VAL A 181 -6.81 11.86 -12.50
C VAL A 181 -5.74 12.84 -13.01
N ASN A 182 -5.22 13.73 -12.16
CA ASN A 182 -4.27 14.77 -12.58
C ASN A 182 -2.84 14.25 -12.83
N HIS A 183 -2.46 13.15 -12.18
CA HIS A 183 -1.13 12.56 -12.27
C HIS A 183 -1.01 11.47 -13.33
N GLN A 184 -1.94 11.42 -14.29
CA GLN A 184 -1.85 10.48 -15.39
C GLN A 184 -0.71 10.86 -16.34
N ASN A 185 0.02 9.86 -16.84
CA ASN A 185 1.04 10.09 -17.86
C ASN A 185 0.42 10.74 -19.11
N ILE A 186 0.95 11.89 -19.54
CA ILE A 186 0.47 12.62 -20.73
C ILE A 186 0.59 11.75 -22.00
N GLN A 187 1.64 10.93 -22.10
CA GLN A 187 1.79 9.99 -23.21
C GLN A 187 0.66 8.96 -23.24
N HIS A 188 0.22 8.51 -22.06
CA HIS A 188 -0.92 7.60 -21.96
C HIS A 188 -2.20 8.28 -22.44
N ASP A 189 -2.45 9.55 -22.10
CA ASP A 189 -3.62 10.28 -22.59
C ASP A 189 -3.63 10.42 -24.12
N PHE A 190 -2.48 10.78 -24.69
CA PHE A 190 -2.31 10.94 -26.14
C PHE A 190 -2.52 9.63 -26.92
N VAL A 191 -1.92 8.53 -26.45
CA VAL A 191 -2.05 7.22 -27.13
C VAL A 191 -3.47 6.68 -27.01
N MET A 192 -4.12 6.88 -25.85
CA MET A 192 -5.44 6.32 -25.57
C MET A 192 -6.61 7.14 -26.12
N THR A 193 -6.41 8.38 -26.59
CA THR A 193 -7.52 9.21 -27.08
C THR A 193 -7.24 9.82 -28.45
N ALA A 194 -8.15 9.59 -29.40
CA ALA A 194 -8.20 10.31 -30.67
C ALA A 194 -9.24 11.46 -30.60
N PRO A 195 -9.12 12.50 -31.46
CA PRO A 195 -10.09 13.58 -31.53
C PRO A 195 -11.55 13.11 -31.72
N GLU A 196 -11.75 12.00 -32.42
CA GLU A 196 -13.07 11.44 -32.74
C GLU A 196 -13.68 10.61 -31.61
N ASP A 197 -12.90 10.17 -30.62
CA ASP A 197 -13.31 9.21 -29.60
C ASP A 197 -14.47 9.71 -28.75
N GLY A 198 -14.55 11.03 -28.52
CA GLY A 198 -15.67 11.64 -27.81
C GLY A 198 -17.01 11.37 -28.49
N ARG A 199 -17.07 11.50 -29.83
CA ARG A 199 -18.28 11.22 -30.62
C ARG A 199 -18.61 9.75 -30.63
N LEU A 200 -17.58 8.90 -30.73
CA LEU A 200 -17.74 7.46 -30.69
C LEU A 200 -18.33 7.00 -29.35
N TYR A 201 -17.80 7.50 -28.24
CA TYR A 201 -18.33 7.20 -26.92
C TYR A 201 -19.78 7.68 -26.75
N LEU A 202 -20.13 8.87 -27.25
CA LEU A 202 -21.50 9.37 -27.22
C LEU A 202 -22.45 8.47 -28.02
N THR A 203 -22.04 8.05 -29.22
CA THR A 203 -22.82 7.12 -30.05
C THR A 203 -23.04 5.79 -29.34
N MET A 204 -22.02 5.24 -28.67
CA MET A 204 -22.17 4.06 -27.83
C MET A 204 -23.14 4.33 -26.68
N ALA A 205 -23.00 5.46 -25.98
CA ALA A 205 -23.87 5.81 -24.85
C ALA A 205 -25.33 6.10 -25.21
N GLU A 206 -25.63 6.37 -26.48
CA GLU A 206 -27.00 6.46 -26.99
C GLU A 206 -27.61 5.07 -27.24
N ASN A 207 -26.80 4.08 -27.61
CA ASN A 207 -27.25 2.72 -27.92
C ASN A 207 -27.42 1.84 -26.68
N PHE A 208 -26.79 2.19 -25.56
CA PHE A 208 -26.83 1.42 -24.32
C PHE A 208 -27.36 2.25 -23.15
N ARG A 209 -28.06 1.60 -22.21
CA ARG A 209 -28.63 2.31 -21.05
C ARG A 209 -27.49 2.79 -20.14
N GLY A 210 -27.62 3.98 -19.57
CA GLY A 210 -26.61 4.50 -18.62
C GLY A 210 -26.35 3.57 -17.42
N ALA A 211 -27.36 2.84 -16.95
CA ALA A 211 -27.22 1.84 -15.90
C ALA A 211 -26.36 0.63 -16.32
N GLU A 212 -26.41 0.24 -17.59
CA GLU A 212 -25.62 -0.84 -18.17
C GLU A 212 -24.15 -0.42 -18.29
N LEU A 213 -23.89 0.76 -18.83
CA LEU A 213 -22.52 1.32 -18.88
C LEU A 213 -21.92 1.49 -17.49
N GLY A 214 -22.71 1.96 -16.54
CA GLY A 214 -22.27 2.06 -15.15
C GLY A 214 -22.00 0.69 -14.49
N ARG A 215 -22.66 -0.38 -14.96
CA ARG A 215 -22.38 -1.76 -14.52
C ARG A 215 -21.05 -2.25 -15.08
N ILE A 216 -20.84 -2.11 -16.39
CA ILE A 216 -19.58 -2.46 -17.07
C ILE A 216 -18.40 -1.75 -16.41
N TYR A 217 -18.55 -0.45 -16.19
CA TYR A 217 -17.52 0.35 -15.54
C TYR A 217 -17.16 -0.22 -14.17
N ARG A 218 -18.17 -0.55 -13.34
CA ARG A 218 -17.91 -1.16 -12.03
C ARG A 218 -17.22 -2.51 -12.16
N GLU A 219 -17.67 -3.38 -13.06
CA GLU A 219 -17.11 -4.72 -13.23
C GLU A 219 -15.66 -4.70 -13.76
N PHE A 220 -15.24 -3.65 -14.48
CA PHE A 220 -13.82 -3.46 -14.85
C PHE A 220 -12.96 -2.72 -13.82
N THR A 221 -13.55 -2.06 -12.83
CA THR A 221 -12.80 -1.20 -11.88
C THR A 221 -12.79 -1.75 -10.45
N ILE A 222 -13.76 -2.59 -10.10
CA ILE A 222 -13.97 -3.08 -8.74
C ILE A 222 -13.73 -4.58 -8.72
N TYR A 223 -12.81 -5.04 -7.89
CA TYR A 223 -12.61 -6.45 -7.58
C TYR A 223 -13.86 -7.02 -6.87
N ILE A 224 -14.43 -8.09 -7.39
CA ILE A 224 -15.62 -8.73 -6.83
C ILE A 224 -15.16 -9.97 -6.05
N MET A 225 -15.06 -9.84 -4.73
CA MET A 225 -14.71 -10.97 -3.86
C MET A 225 -15.95 -11.77 -3.49
N ILE A 226 -16.00 -13.05 -3.86
CA ILE A 226 -17.03 -13.98 -3.41
C ILE A 226 -16.69 -14.44 -1.98
N ILE A 227 -17.63 -14.27 -1.04
CA ILE A 227 -17.41 -14.44 0.40
C ILE A 227 -17.87 -15.82 0.90
N ASP A 228 -18.85 -16.39 0.21
CA ASP A 228 -19.50 -17.65 0.56
C ASP A 228 -20.12 -18.33 -0.67
N ASP A 229 -20.47 -19.61 -0.49
CA ASP A 229 -21.03 -20.50 -1.52
C ASP A 229 -22.45 -20.08 -1.99
N ILE A 230 -23.05 -19.09 -1.31
CA ILE A 230 -24.39 -18.57 -1.64
C ILE A 230 -24.27 -17.35 -2.58
N GLY A 231 -23.04 -16.93 -2.89
CA GLY A 231 -22.76 -15.86 -3.85
C GLY A 231 -22.82 -14.45 -3.26
N ASN A 232 -22.67 -14.30 -1.94
CA ASN A 232 -22.48 -12.96 -1.38
C ASN A 232 -21.12 -12.42 -1.85
N CYS A 233 -21.14 -11.23 -2.45
CA CYS A 233 -19.93 -10.59 -2.96
C CYS A 233 -19.63 -9.28 -2.22
N ILE A 234 -18.35 -9.02 -1.93
CA ILE A 234 -17.88 -7.69 -1.57
C ILE A 234 -17.21 -7.05 -2.78
N PRO A 235 -17.72 -5.91 -3.26
CA PRO A 235 -17.00 -5.05 -4.17
C PRO A 235 -15.87 -4.32 -3.43
N ILE A 236 -14.62 -4.51 -3.83
CA ILE A 236 -13.45 -3.78 -3.35
C ILE A 236 -12.73 -3.15 -4.52
N HIS A 237 -12.52 -1.85 -4.50
CA HIS A 237 -11.71 -1.20 -5.53
C HIS A 237 -10.23 -1.39 -5.14
N LEU A 238 -9.46 -2.10 -5.97
CA LEU A 238 -8.05 -2.38 -5.72
C LEU A 238 -7.15 -1.66 -6.72
N GLY A 239 -5.99 -1.23 -6.25
CA GLY A 239 -4.88 -0.80 -7.09
C GLY A 239 -3.58 -1.50 -6.71
N GLN A 240 -2.58 -1.34 -7.57
CA GLN A 240 -1.25 -1.91 -7.39
C GLN A 240 -0.18 -0.81 -7.42
N LYS A 241 0.85 -0.96 -6.59
CA LYS A 241 2.10 -0.20 -6.65
C LYS A 241 3.22 -1.16 -7.03
N ILE A 242 3.89 -0.90 -8.16
CA ILE A 242 5.08 -1.64 -8.59
C ILE A 242 6.32 -0.87 -8.14
N ILE A 243 7.15 -1.49 -7.31
CA ILE A 243 8.32 -0.87 -6.67
C ILE A 243 9.58 -1.64 -7.08
N PRO A 244 10.52 -1.06 -7.83
CA PRO A 244 11.81 -1.70 -8.08
C PRO A 244 12.59 -1.81 -6.77
N ILE A 245 13.21 -2.97 -6.52
CA ILE A 245 13.90 -3.26 -5.26
C ILE A 245 15.39 -3.21 -5.48
N LYS A 246 16.13 -2.52 -4.61
CA LYS A 246 17.60 -2.54 -4.64
C LYS A 246 18.15 -3.86 -4.13
N TRP A 247 19.37 -4.20 -4.55
CA TRP A 247 20.01 -5.44 -4.13
C TRP A 247 20.10 -5.56 -2.60
N LEU A 248 20.48 -4.49 -1.89
CA LEU A 248 20.56 -4.53 -0.43
C LEU A 248 19.19 -4.73 0.24
N GLU A 249 18.16 -4.08 -0.30
CA GLU A 249 16.79 -4.19 0.20
C GLU A 249 16.27 -5.61 0.01
N PHE A 250 16.65 -6.26 -1.09
CA PHE A 250 16.34 -7.65 -1.36
C PHE A 250 17.13 -8.62 -0.46
N GLU A 251 18.44 -8.41 -0.28
CA GLU A 251 19.29 -9.25 0.60
C GLU A 251 18.83 -9.20 2.06
N ASP A 252 18.43 -8.02 2.54
CA ASP A 252 17.95 -7.81 3.91
C ASP A 252 16.44 -7.59 3.92
N PHE A 253 15.75 -8.60 3.37
CA PHE A 253 14.29 -8.67 3.26
C PHE A 253 13.60 -8.44 4.61
N GLY A 254 12.55 -7.61 4.61
CA GLY A 254 11.74 -7.29 5.78
C GLY A 254 12.35 -6.26 6.74
N SER A 255 13.56 -5.78 6.46
CA SER A 255 14.25 -4.83 7.33
C SER A 255 13.68 -3.42 7.21
N ILE A 256 12.97 -2.97 8.25
CA ILE A 256 12.32 -1.65 8.34
C ILE A 256 13.28 -0.44 8.28
N ARG A 257 14.60 -0.68 8.19
CA ARG A 257 15.57 0.37 7.87
C ARG A 257 15.42 0.89 6.44
N PHE A 258 14.93 0.03 5.53
CA PHE A 258 14.66 0.39 4.14
C PHE A 258 13.22 0.86 3.97
N ASN A 259 13.05 1.87 3.12
CA ASN A 259 11.77 2.54 2.94
C ASN A 259 10.67 1.59 2.43
N ILE A 260 11.00 0.64 1.55
CA ILE A 260 10.03 -0.33 1.01
C ILE A 260 9.44 -1.22 2.11
N TRP A 261 10.30 -1.85 2.93
CA TRP A 261 9.85 -2.72 4.01
C TRP A 261 9.18 -1.94 5.14
N LYS A 262 9.67 -0.73 5.42
CA LYS A 262 9.04 0.19 6.36
C LYS A 262 7.64 0.59 5.92
N GLU A 263 7.44 0.88 4.64
CA GLU A 263 6.12 1.21 4.08
C GLU A 263 5.15 0.05 4.24
N LEU A 264 5.55 -1.17 3.86
CA LEU A 264 4.72 -2.38 4.06
C LEU A 264 4.41 -2.63 5.53
N TYR A 265 5.41 -2.51 6.40
CA TYR A 265 5.26 -2.66 7.84
C TYR A 265 4.25 -1.64 8.40
N CYS A 266 4.37 -0.36 8.04
CA CYS A 266 3.45 0.68 8.48
C CYS A 266 2.04 0.44 7.95
N ASN A 267 1.89 0.11 6.66
CA ASN A 267 0.58 -0.22 6.07
C ASN A 267 -0.10 -1.36 6.83
N LYS A 268 0.61 -2.44 7.12
CA LYS A 268 0.07 -3.57 7.89
C LYS A 268 -0.30 -3.17 9.32
N LEU A 269 0.60 -2.45 10.00
CA LEU A 269 0.40 -2.00 11.37
C LEU A 269 -0.83 -1.07 11.50
N LEU A 270 -0.97 -0.13 10.57
CA LEU A 270 -2.02 0.89 10.61
C LEU A 270 -3.35 0.40 10.03
N ALA A 271 -3.34 -0.55 9.09
CA ALA A 271 -4.56 -1.22 8.64
C ALA A 271 -5.29 -1.92 9.79
N ASN A 272 -4.57 -2.41 10.81
CA ASN A 272 -5.20 -2.96 12.02
C ASN A 272 -6.04 -1.91 12.77
N LEU A 273 -5.69 -0.62 12.72
CA LEU A 273 -6.51 0.44 13.30
C LEU A 273 -7.83 0.62 12.52
N SER A 274 -7.78 0.47 11.20
CA SER A 274 -8.98 0.39 10.36
C SER A 274 -9.81 -0.82 10.73
N ILE A 275 -9.24 -2.03 10.66
CA ILE A 275 -9.91 -3.32 10.91
C ILE A 275 -10.57 -3.39 12.30
N ASN A 276 -9.94 -2.80 13.32
CA ASN A 276 -10.49 -2.76 14.67
C ASN A 276 -11.46 -1.59 14.93
N GLY A 277 -11.78 -0.79 13.91
CA GLY A 277 -12.70 0.34 14.01
C GLY A 277 -12.17 1.53 14.81
N ALA A 278 -10.86 1.60 15.09
CA ALA A 278 -10.24 2.70 15.83
C ALA A 278 -10.17 3.97 14.98
N SER A 279 -9.81 3.83 13.70
CA SER A 279 -9.94 4.88 12.67
C SER A 279 -10.03 4.22 11.32
N GLY A 280 -11.01 4.61 10.49
CA GLY A 280 -11.05 4.16 9.10
C GLY A 280 -10.05 4.88 8.18
N GLY A 281 -9.13 5.69 8.70
CA GLY A 281 -8.25 6.54 7.91
C GLY A 281 -7.05 5.84 7.25
N PHE A 282 -7.05 4.51 7.11
CA PHE A 282 -5.96 3.75 6.50
C PHE A 282 -6.48 2.72 5.49
N SER A 283 -5.76 2.57 4.38
CA SER A 283 -6.03 1.57 3.34
C SER A 283 -5.76 0.15 3.84
N ALA A 284 -6.58 -0.82 3.40
CA ALA A 284 -6.28 -2.23 3.61
C ALA A 284 -5.21 -2.75 2.62
N PRO A 285 -4.07 -3.28 3.09
CA PRO A 285 -3.22 -4.11 2.25
C PRO A 285 -3.98 -5.37 1.85
N CYS A 286 -3.86 -5.81 0.59
CA CYS A 286 -4.54 -7.01 0.07
C CYS A 286 -3.57 -8.13 -0.35
N GLY A 287 -2.29 -7.82 -0.41
CA GLY A 287 -1.20 -8.77 -0.63
C GLY A 287 0.00 -8.13 -1.32
N CYS A 288 1.10 -8.86 -1.36
CA CYS A 288 2.28 -8.46 -2.15
C CYS A 288 2.96 -9.67 -2.77
N PHE A 289 3.58 -9.49 -3.92
CA PHE A 289 4.33 -10.55 -4.60
C PHE A 289 5.48 -9.97 -5.41
N PHE A 290 6.45 -10.82 -5.75
CA PHE A 290 7.58 -10.42 -6.57
C PHE A 290 7.33 -10.72 -8.04
N ILE A 291 7.87 -9.84 -8.88
CA ILE A 291 7.99 -10.07 -10.31
C ILE A 291 9.41 -9.77 -10.77
N ASN A 292 9.78 -10.29 -11.92
CA ASN A 292 11.02 -9.87 -12.57
C ASN A 292 10.95 -8.40 -12.98
N LEU A 293 12.05 -7.70 -12.72
CA LEU A 293 12.22 -6.32 -13.07
C LEU A 293 12.66 -6.19 -14.52
N ASP A 294 11.88 -5.46 -15.31
CA ASP A 294 12.21 -5.04 -16.68
C ASP A 294 11.79 -3.57 -16.86
N ALA A 295 12.62 -2.77 -17.54
CA ALA A 295 12.37 -1.34 -17.71
C ALA A 295 11.09 -1.06 -18.47
N GLU A 296 10.66 -2.00 -19.30
CA GLU A 296 9.43 -1.88 -20.08
C GLU A 296 8.16 -2.09 -19.26
N ILE A 297 8.27 -2.53 -17.99
CA ILE A 297 7.13 -2.56 -17.07
C ILE A 297 6.66 -1.14 -16.79
N PHE A 298 7.56 -0.15 -16.77
CA PHE A 298 7.24 1.21 -16.34
C PHE A 298 6.93 2.11 -17.54
N ASP A 299 5.99 3.03 -17.36
CA ASP A 299 5.81 4.18 -18.26
C ASP A 299 6.49 5.43 -17.72
N ASN A 300 6.76 5.45 -16.42
CA ASN A 300 7.38 6.58 -15.73
C ASN A 300 8.85 6.80 -16.17
N PRO A 301 9.18 7.97 -16.75
CA PRO A 301 10.54 8.28 -17.19
C PRO A 301 11.57 8.23 -16.04
N SER A 302 11.18 8.64 -14.82
CA SER A 302 12.07 8.60 -13.66
C SER A 302 12.43 7.17 -13.25
N MET A 303 11.51 6.22 -13.42
CA MET A 303 11.80 4.79 -13.15
C MET A 303 12.74 4.22 -14.22
N LYS A 304 12.46 4.48 -15.50
CA LYS A 304 13.33 4.05 -16.61
C LYS A 304 14.75 4.58 -16.43
N TYR A 305 14.88 5.86 -16.13
CA TYR A 305 16.19 6.48 -15.88
C TYR A 305 16.92 5.84 -14.70
N LYS A 306 16.23 5.60 -13.57
CA LYS A 306 16.84 4.89 -12.41
C LYS A 306 17.36 3.51 -12.79
N MET A 307 16.65 2.78 -13.63
CA MET A 307 17.06 1.45 -14.11
C MET A 307 18.24 1.51 -15.09
N GLU A 308 18.22 2.46 -16.03
CA GLU A 308 19.33 2.70 -16.96
C GLU A 308 20.61 3.05 -16.20
N GLN A 309 20.52 3.97 -15.22
CA GLN A 309 21.65 4.33 -14.37
C GLN A 309 22.15 3.15 -13.54
N SER A 310 21.25 2.34 -13.00
CA SER A 310 21.62 1.11 -12.28
C SER A 310 22.42 0.16 -13.18
N ASN A 311 22.00 -0.04 -14.43
CA ASN A 311 22.70 -0.91 -15.40
C ASN A 311 24.07 -0.34 -15.78
N GLU A 312 24.15 0.97 -16.05
CA GLU A 312 25.41 1.65 -16.38
C GLU A 312 26.43 1.52 -15.24
N ILE A 313 25.98 1.72 -13.99
CA ILE A 313 26.81 1.57 -12.80
C ILE A 313 27.24 0.12 -12.64
N TYR A 314 26.35 -0.85 -12.84
CA TYR A 314 26.69 -2.27 -12.79
C TYR A 314 27.80 -2.62 -13.80
N ASP A 315 27.70 -2.15 -15.04
CA ASP A 315 28.70 -2.41 -16.08
C ASP A 315 30.05 -1.76 -15.78
N LYS A 316 30.06 -0.49 -15.34
CA LYS A 316 31.27 0.21 -14.90
C LYS A 316 31.93 -0.51 -13.72
N MET A 317 31.14 -1.00 -12.76
CA MET A 317 31.64 -1.75 -11.61
C MET A 317 32.24 -3.09 -12.02
N LYS A 318 31.65 -3.79 -13.00
CA LYS A 318 32.23 -5.03 -13.56
C LYS A 318 33.58 -4.79 -14.22
N GLN A 319 33.78 -3.62 -14.83
CA GLN A 319 35.08 -3.23 -15.38
C GLN A 319 36.10 -2.94 -14.28
N ILE A 320 35.71 -2.20 -13.23
CA ILE A 320 36.58 -1.95 -12.06
C ILE A 320 37.00 -3.27 -11.40
N GLN A 321 36.07 -4.20 -11.21
CA GLN A 321 36.37 -5.50 -10.60
C GLN A 321 37.43 -6.25 -11.40
N LYS A 322 37.31 -6.32 -12.74
CA LYS A 322 38.33 -6.93 -13.60
C LYS A 322 39.70 -6.27 -13.43
N VAL A 323 39.75 -4.94 -13.44
CA VAL A 323 41.00 -4.19 -13.25
C VAL A 323 41.60 -4.45 -11.85
N THR A 324 40.77 -4.62 -10.84
CA THR A 324 41.20 -4.90 -9.46
C THR A 324 41.68 -6.35 -9.29
N GLU A 325 41.13 -7.29 -10.05
CA GLU A 325 41.60 -8.68 -10.14
C GLU A 325 42.94 -8.78 -10.91
N ASP A 326 43.11 -7.97 -11.95
CA ASP A 326 44.32 -7.91 -12.78
C ASP A 326 45.48 -7.17 -12.10
N LEU A 327 45.19 -6.21 -11.22
CA LEU A 327 46.17 -5.53 -10.40
C LEU A 327 46.47 -6.39 -9.17
N HIS A 328 47.73 -6.82 -8.98
CA HIS A 328 48.23 -7.38 -7.73
C HIS A 328 48.28 -6.32 -6.60
N LEU A 329 47.13 -5.72 -6.29
CA LEU A 329 46.95 -4.78 -5.19
C LEU A 329 47.15 -5.53 -3.87
N TYR A 330 47.94 -4.93 -2.98
CA TYR A 330 48.09 -5.42 -1.60
C TYR A 330 46.70 -5.61 -0.95
N ASP A 331 46.50 -6.73 -0.28
CA ASP A 331 45.22 -7.14 0.36
C ASP A 331 44.59 -6.05 1.25
N THR A 332 45.39 -5.14 1.79
CA THR A 332 44.95 -4.03 2.64
C THR A 332 44.29 -2.91 1.84
N MET A 333 44.81 -2.58 0.63
CA MET A 333 44.18 -1.61 -0.26
C MET A 333 42.93 -2.20 -0.90
N LYS A 334 42.98 -3.49 -1.27
CA LYS A 334 41.83 -4.24 -1.78
C LYS A 334 40.65 -4.18 -0.79
N ARG A 335 40.89 -4.51 0.49
CA ARG A 335 39.88 -4.39 1.56
C ARG A 335 39.37 -2.96 1.80
N ALA A 336 40.25 -1.95 1.72
CA ALA A 336 39.87 -0.56 1.93
C ALA A 336 38.93 0.00 0.83
N PHE A 337 39.00 -0.54 -0.39
CA PHE A 337 38.10 -0.19 -1.49
C PHE A 337 36.85 -1.09 -1.55
N GLU A 338 36.97 -2.38 -1.21
CA GLU A 338 35.87 -3.35 -1.30
C GLU A 338 34.66 -2.97 -0.43
N ASP A 339 34.84 -2.58 0.83
CA ASP A 339 33.71 -2.33 1.74
C ASP A 339 32.82 -1.13 1.33
N PRO A 340 33.36 0.09 1.06
CA PRO A 340 32.53 1.22 0.65
C PRO A 340 31.95 1.05 -0.75
N ILE A 341 32.68 0.39 -1.66
CA ILE A 341 32.20 0.11 -3.02
C ILE A 341 31.10 -0.94 -2.97
N GLU A 342 31.21 -2.00 -2.16
CA GLU A 342 30.16 -3.01 -2.01
C GLU A 342 28.91 -2.40 -1.36
N ILE A 343 29.06 -1.56 -0.34
CA ILE A 343 27.92 -0.87 0.29
C ILE A 343 27.28 0.12 -0.69
N ALA A 344 28.06 0.89 -1.45
CA ALA A 344 27.52 1.77 -2.49
C ALA A 344 26.85 0.97 -3.62
N ARG A 345 27.45 -0.15 -4.03
CA ARG A 345 26.93 -1.10 -5.03
C ARG A 345 25.56 -1.61 -4.61
N LYS A 346 25.41 -2.10 -3.39
CA LYS A 346 24.15 -2.67 -2.91
C LYS A 346 23.05 -1.60 -2.69
N ASN A 347 23.44 -0.35 -2.43
CA ASN A 347 22.51 0.78 -2.24
C ASN A 347 22.06 1.48 -3.53
N ILE A 348 22.77 1.28 -4.64
CA ILE A 348 22.48 1.93 -5.93
C ILE A 348 21.94 0.95 -6.95
N ILE A 349 22.47 -0.28 -6.98
CA ILE A 349 22.12 -1.27 -7.99
C ILE A 349 20.77 -1.91 -7.67
N MET A 350 19.87 -1.85 -8.64
CA MET A 350 18.59 -2.55 -8.62
C MET A 350 18.81 -4.05 -8.69
N SER A 351 18.04 -4.78 -7.90
CA SER A 351 17.92 -6.23 -8.04
C SER A 351 17.21 -6.58 -9.36
N LYS A 352 17.13 -7.88 -9.67
CA LYS A 352 16.33 -8.38 -10.80
C LYS A 352 14.83 -8.40 -10.49
N TYR A 353 14.39 -7.85 -9.36
CA TYR A 353 13.05 -8.00 -8.85
C TYR A 353 12.37 -6.65 -8.58
N ALA A 354 11.07 -6.62 -8.82
CA ALA A 354 10.16 -5.59 -8.36
C ALA A 354 9.15 -6.21 -7.39
N LEU A 355 8.76 -5.45 -6.38
CA LEU A 355 7.64 -5.78 -5.53
C LEU A 355 6.36 -5.22 -6.15
N VAL A 356 5.33 -6.04 -6.27
CA VAL A 356 3.97 -5.59 -6.52
C VAL A 356 3.23 -5.59 -5.18
N TYR A 357 2.76 -4.43 -4.76
CA TYR A 357 1.95 -4.25 -3.56
C TYR A 357 0.52 -3.90 -3.96
N VAL A 358 -0.44 -4.75 -3.58
CA VAL A 358 -1.86 -4.56 -3.88
C VAL A 358 -2.58 -4.04 -2.63
N SER A 359 -3.39 -3.00 -2.80
CA SER A 359 -4.11 -2.37 -1.69
C SER A 359 -5.44 -1.77 -2.14
N GLU A 360 -6.32 -1.53 -1.17
CA GLU A 360 -7.57 -0.82 -1.39
C GLU A 360 -7.32 0.58 -1.94
N TYR A 361 -8.04 0.91 -3.02
CA TYR A 361 -8.16 2.27 -3.52
C TYR A 361 -9.00 3.11 -2.56
N VAL A 362 -8.36 4.06 -1.88
CA VAL A 362 -8.97 4.89 -0.84
C VAL A 362 -9.40 6.27 -1.32
N GLY A 363 -9.72 6.42 -2.60
CA GLY A 363 -10.31 7.64 -3.16
C GLY A 363 -9.31 8.64 -3.75
N ARG A 364 -9.75 9.90 -3.90
CA ARG A 364 -9.01 10.96 -4.59
C ARG A 364 -8.13 11.75 -3.64
N THR A 365 -6.97 12.20 -4.08
CA THR A 365 -6.08 12.97 -3.20
C THR A 365 -6.68 14.36 -2.89
N TRP A 366 -6.25 14.98 -1.79
CA TRP A 366 -6.59 16.38 -1.54
C TRP A 366 -6.02 17.32 -2.60
N GLY A 367 -4.83 17.00 -3.14
CA GLY A 367 -4.21 17.76 -4.23
C GLY A 367 -5.00 17.69 -5.53
N ASP A 368 -5.82 16.65 -5.69
CA ASP A 368 -6.65 16.45 -6.87
C ASP A 368 -7.95 17.25 -6.86
N LEU A 369 -8.44 17.66 -5.68
CA LEU A 369 -9.75 18.29 -5.48
C LEU A 369 -10.01 19.56 -6.30
N PRO A 370 -9.03 20.48 -6.50
CA PRO A 370 -9.29 21.69 -7.28
C PRO A 370 -9.74 21.43 -8.71
N ASN A 371 -9.41 20.28 -9.30
CA ASN A 371 -9.80 19.92 -10.66
C ASN A 371 -11.23 19.36 -10.75
N PHE A 372 -11.92 19.19 -9.62
CA PHE A 372 -13.25 18.59 -9.53
C PHE A 372 -14.29 19.56 -8.98
N ILE A 373 -14.23 20.84 -9.35
CA ILE A 373 -15.02 21.96 -8.79
C ILE A 373 -16.54 21.70 -8.68
N ASP A 374 -17.09 20.87 -9.57
CA ASP A 374 -18.53 20.54 -9.63
C ASP A 374 -18.87 19.08 -9.27
N ASN A 375 -17.93 18.35 -8.68
CA ASN A 375 -18.15 16.99 -8.19
C ASN A 375 -18.77 16.99 -6.78
N ILE A 376 -19.51 15.94 -6.42
CA ILE A 376 -20.15 15.78 -5.11
C ILE A 376 -19.16 15.97 -3.94
N TYR A 377 -17.89 15.61 -4.12
CA TYR A 377 -16.83 15.82 -3.14
C TYR A 377 -16.61 17.30 -2.83
N THR A 378 -16.37 18.10 -3.86
CA THR A 378 -15.98 19.52 -3.73
C THR A 378 -17.17 20.37 -3.34
N ILE A 379 -18.36 20.05 -3.85
CA ILE A 379 -19.62 20.72 -3.46
C ILE A 379 -19.81 20.59 -1.94
N LYS A 380 -19.69 19.38 -1.39
CA LYS A 380 -19.80 19.15 0.05
C LYS A 380 -18.71 19.88 0.84
N LEU A 381 -17.46 19.87 0.37
CA LEU A 381 -16.35 20.53 1.06
C LEU A 381 -16.45 22.05 1.10
N ARG A 382 -17.27 22.69 0.25
CA ARG A 382 -17.57 24.12 0.36
C ARG A 382 -18.38 24.45 1.61
N GLU A 383 -19.13 23.49 2.14
CA GLU A 383 -19.82 23.63 3.40
C GLU A 383 -18.83 23.46 4.56
N TYR A 384 -18.75 24.49 5.41
CA TYR A 384 -17.79 24.54 6.52
C TYR A 384 -17.85 23.31 7.44
N ASN A 385 -19.04 22.76 7.71
CA ASN A 385 -19.19 21.62 8.61
C ASN A 385 -18.57 20.34 8.03
N TYR A 386 -18.76 20.10 6.72
CA TYR A 386 -18.14 18.97 6.02
C TYR A 386 -16.63 19.13 5.98
N PHE A 387 -16.13 20.32 5.63
CA PHE A 387 -14.71 20.63 5.63
C PHE A 387 -14.09 20.44 7.03
N LYS A 388 -14.70 21.04 8.06
CA LYS A 388 -14.27 20.92 9.46
C LYS A 388 -14.19 19.46 9.88
N LYS A 389 -15.20 18.64 9.55
CA LYS A 389 -15.17 17.19 9.83
C LYS A 389 -14.01 16.49 9.13
N GLN A 390 -13.78 16.75 7.84
CA GLN A 390 -12.67 16.10 7.12
C GLN A 390 -11.29 16.47 7.72
N ILE A 391 -11.08 17.74 8.06
CA ILE A 391 -9.84 18.16 8.76
C ILE A 391 -9.72 17.48 10.13
N PHE A 392 -10.83 17.38 10.88
CA PHE A 392 -10.86 16.65 12.15
C PHE A 392 -10.49 15.17 11.95
N GLU A 393 -11.06 14.48 10.96
CA GLU A 393 -10.81 13.06 10.68
C GLU A 393 -9.35 12.79 10.32
N VAL A 394 -8.71 13.67 9.55
CA VAL A 394 -7.27 13.56 9.26
C VAL A 394 -6.45 13.66 10.54
N PHE A 395 -6.73 14.64 11.40
CA PHE A 395 -5.98 14.83 12.65
C PHE A 395 -6.25 13.75 13.69
N TYR A 396 -7.48 13.26 13.75
CA TYR A 396 -7.82 12.10 14.56
C TYR A 396 -7.08 10.85 14.08
N THR A 397 -7.04 10.61 12.76
CA THR A 397 -6.28 9.50 12.17
C THR A 397 -4.80 9.59 12.50
N LEU A 398 -4.21 10.78 12.39
CA LEU A 398 -2.83 11.03 12.81
C LEU A 398 -2.62 10.75 14.30
N HIS A 399 -3.54 11.20 15.15
CA HIS A 399 -3.46 10.93 16.58
C HIS A 399 -3.41 9.42 16.87
N VAL A 400 -4.34 8.63 16.30
CA VAL A 400 -4.36 7.18 16.49
C VAL A 400 -3.09 6.53 15.89
N MET A 401 -2.63 6.96 14.71
CA MET A 401 -1.35 6.51 14.13
C MET A 401 -0.17 6.75 15.07
N ASN A 402 -0.11 7.91 15.71
CA ASN A 402 0.99 8.25 16.61
C ASN A 402 0.99 7.40 17.89
N THR A 403 -0.17 6.91 18.35
CA THR A 403 -0.23 5.93 19.46
C THR A 403 0.43 4.60 19.11
N MET A 404 0.50 4.29 17.80
CA MET A 404 1.22 3.12 17.28
C MET A 404 2.70 3.38 17.05
N GLY A 405 3.24 4.54 17.46
CA GLY A 405 4.66 4.85 17.32
C GLY A 405 5.07 5.26 15.90
N VAL A 406 4.13 5.73 15.07
CA VAL A 406 4.40 6.15 13.68
C VAL A 406 4.12 7.65 13.50
N ILE A 407 5.05 8.36 12.86
CA ILE A 407 4.86 9.69 12.24
C ILE A 407 4.97 9.48 10.73
N HIS A 408 4.08 10.08 9.94
CA HIS A 408 4.04 9.88 8.49
C HIS A 408 5.28 10.46 7.79
N GLY A 409 5.75 11.64 8.22
CA GLY A 409 7.02 12.22 7.79
C GLY A 409 6.96 12.96 6.44
N ASP A 410 6.03 12.61 5.55
CA ASP A 410 5.80 13.32 4.28
C ASP A 410 4.31 13.53 3.92
N LEU A 411 3.54 14.07 4.87
CA LEU A 411 2.09 14.24 4.68
C LEU A 411 1.74 15.49 3.85
N HIS A 412 1.92 15.39 2.54
CA HIS A 412 1.45 16.41 1.59
C HIS A 412 0.03 16.11 1.08
N ALA A 413 -0.57 17.05 0.33
CA ALA A 413 -1.94 16.93 -0.16
C ALA A 413 -2.18 15.70 -1.07
N ASN A 414 -1.14 15.12 -1.67
CA ASN A 414 -1.24 13.87 -2.43
C ASN A 414 -1.16 12.58 -1.60
N ASN A 415 -0.75 12.65 -0.32
CA ASN A 415 -0.64 11.50 0.58
C ASN A 415 -1.83 11.41 1.57
N CYS A 416 -2.85 12.23 1.32
CA CYS A 416 -4.13 12.13 1.98
C CYS A 416 -5.21 12.12 0.91
N THR A 417 -6.19 11.24 1.06
CA THR A 417 -7.29 11.06 0.11
C THR A 417 -8.63 11.35 0.77
N ILE A 418 -9.65 11.54 -0.05
CA ILE A 418 -11.06 11.58 0.33
C ILE A 418 -11.81 10.58 -0.55
N ASN A 419 -12.52 9.66 0.10
CA ASN A 419 -13.40 8.70 -0.56
C ASN A 419 -14.88 8.96 -0.23
N CYS A 420 -15.78 8.63 -1.14
CA CYS A 420 -17.22 8.65 -0.91
C CYS A 420 -17.67 7.23 -0.62
N ILE A 421 -18.00 6.94 0.63
CA ILE A 421 -18.54 5.65 1.01
C ILE A 421 -19.96 5.56 0.45
N ASN A 422 -20.13 4.77 -0.60
CA ASN A 422 -21.45 4.44 -1.13
C ASN A 422 -22.16 3.48 -0.16
N ILE A 423 -22.76 4.02 0.90
CA ILE A 423 -23.66 3.28 1.79
C ILE A 423 -25.02 3.13 1.08
N LYS A 424 -25.05 2.40 -0.03
CA LYS A 424 -26.28 1.84 -0.57
C LYS A 424 -26.23 0.34 -0.28
N LYS A 425 -26.71 -0.04 0.91
CA LYS A 425 -27.07 -1.45 1.12
C LYS A 425 -28.28 -1.74 0.23
N PRO A 426 -28.31 -2.85 -0.52
CA PRO A 426 -29.47 -3.20 -1.32
C PRO A 426 -30.74 -3.48 -0.49
N ASN A 427 -30.64 -3.86 0.79
CA ASN A 427 -31.77 -4.45 1.52
C ASN A 427 -31.87 -4.12 3.02
N ILE A 428 -31.23 -3.06 3.52
CA ILE A 428 -31.52 -2.58 4.89
C ILE A 428 -32.29 -1.27 4.75
N PRO A 429 -33.54 -1.17 5.23
CA PRO A 429 -34.21 0.11 5.34
C PRO A 429 -33.33 0.99 6.22
N LEU A 430 -32.70 1.99 5.60
CA LEU A 430 -32.03 3.05 6.32
C LEU A 430 -33.15 3.76 7.09
N ASP A 431 -33.24 3.47 8.38
CA ASP A 431 -33.96 4.30 9.32
C ASP A 431 -33.51 5.75 9.07
N ASP A 432 -34.45 6.64 8.73
CA ASP A 432 -34.21 8.05 8.36
C ASP A 432 -33.53 8.87 9.48
N SER A 433 -33.20 8.23 10.61
CA SER A 433 -32.32 8.76 11.64
C SER A 433 -31.00 9.30 11.04
N PRO A 434 -30.60 10.53 11.40
CA PRO A 434 -29.34 11.09 10.94
C PRO A 434 -28.18 10.22 11.45
N LEU A 435 -27.44 9.61 10.53
CA LEU A 435 -26.24 8.87 10.86
C LEU A 435 -25.21 9.85 11.47
N THR A 436 -24.65 9.50 12.62
CA THR A 436 -23.60 10.29 13.28
C THR A 436 -22.30 9.50 13.38
N SER A 437 -21.17 10.14 13.11
CA SER A 437 -19.83 9.63 13.38
C SER A 437 -19.38 10.07 14.78
N THR A 438 -18.89 9.13 15.59
CA THR A 438 -18.41 9.40 16.95
C THR A 438 -16.93 9.06 17.06
N TYR A 439 -16.16 9.93 17.70
CA TYR A 439 -14.71 9.79 17.89
C TYR A 439 -14.36 10.03 19.36
N ILE A 440 -13.34 9.33 19.85
CA ILE A 440 -12.98 9.34 21.27
C ILE A 440 -11.51 9.70 21.38
N ILE A 441 -11.22 10.80 22.08
CA ILE A 441 -9.85 11.26 22.32
C ILE A 441 -9.70 11.37 23.83
N ASP A 442 -8.82 10.54 24.40
CA ASP A 442 -8.75 10.32 25.85
C ASP A 442 -10.12 9.89 26.40
N ASN A 443 -10.82 10.79 27.09
CA ASN A 443 -12.16 10.59 27.64
C ASN A 443 -13.22 11.50 26.97
N ASP A 444 -12.82 12.30 25.99
CA ASP A 444 -13.69 13.27 25.32
C ASP A 444 -14.36 12.64 24.10
N VAL A 445 -15.68 12.80 23.99
CA VAL A 445 -16.49 12.30 22.87
C VAL A 445 -16.83 13.42 21.90
N TYR A 446 -16.42 13.26 20.66
CA TYR A 446 -16.71 14.16 19.54
C TYR A 446 -17.75 13.51 18.63
N LYS A 447 -18.77 14.28 18.25
CA LYS A 447 -19.81 13.82 17.32
C LYS A 447 -19.90 14.74 16.11
N PHE A 448 -20.03 14.13 14.94
CA PHE A 448 -20.24 14.81 13.67
C PHE A 448 -21.36 14.12 12.91
N ASP A 449 -22.06 14.86 12.06
CA ASP A 449 -22.98 14.27 11.10
C ASP A 449 -22.21 13.37 10.13
N ALA A 450 -22.79 12.23 9.74
CA ALA A 450 -22.15 11.33 8.80
C ALA A 450 -22.20 11.95 7.39
N THR A 451 -21.03 12.36 6.91
CA THR A 451 -20.89 13.05 5.62
C THR A 451 -20.86 12.12 4.42
N LYS A 452 -20.76 10.80 4.66
CA LYS A 452 -20.39 9.76 3.68
C LYS A 452 -19.02 10.00 3.01
N LEU A 453 -18.26 10.96 3.52
CA LEU A 453 -16.89 11.24 3.13
C LEU A 453 -15.96 10.71 4.22
N GLN A 454 -14.88 10.09 3.78
CA GLN A 454 -13.86 9.52 4.65
C GLN A 454 -12.50 9.92 4.11
N SER A 455 -11.67 10.49 4.99
CA SER A 455 -10.29 10.79 4.66
C SER A 455 -9.39 9.61 5.01
N CYS A 456 -8.45 9.28 4.14
CA CYS A 456 -7.43 8.26 4.39
C CYS A 456 -6.02 8.82 4.20
N ILE A 457 -5.05 8.23 4.88
CA ILE A 457 -3.62 8.55 4.78
C ILE A 457 -2.92 7.38 4.09
N ILE A 458 -2.02 7.68 3.15
CA ILE A 458 -1.31 6.71 2.30
C ILE A 458 0.15 7.12 2.10
N ASP A 459 0.98 6.19 1.62
CA ASP A 459 2.42 6.36 1.31
C ASP A 459 3.32 6.60 2.54
N PHE A 460 3.59 5.51 3.27
CA PHE A 460 4.42 5.51 4.48
C PHE A 460 5.93 5.29 4.21
N SER A 461 6.39 5.49 2.98
CA SER A 461 7.79 5.29 2.58
C SER A 461 8.78 6.14 3.42
N ARG A 462 8.35 7.33 3.84
CA ARG A 462 9.13 8.27 4.67
C ARG A 462 8.72 8.31 6.14
N ALA A 463 7.96 7.31 6.60
CA ALA A 463 7.53 7.24 7.99
C ALA A 463 8.72 7.26 8.96
N ILE A 464 8.54 7.95 10.09
CA ILE A 464 9.48 7.99 11.20
C ILE A 464 8.87 7.11 12.30
N LEU A 465 9.62 6.08 12.69
CA LEU A 465 9.20 5.14 13.71
C LEU A 465 9.78 5.55 15.07
N ASN A 466 8.98 5.41 16.12
CA ASN A 466 9.47 5.53 17.48
C ASN A 466 10.50 4.42 17.72
N PRO A 467 11.79 4.75 17.93
CA PRO A 467 12.82 3.75 18.04
C PRO A 467 12.53 2.80 19.19
N LEU A 468 12.04 3.29 20.34
CA LEU A 468 11.81 2.45 21.53
C LEU A 468 10.63 1.49 21.39
N GLN A 469 9.66 1.79 20.52
CA GLN A 469 8.47 0.96 20.30
C GLN A 469 8.69 -0.10 19.20
N HIS A 470 9.60 0.17 18.25
CA HIS A 470 9.81 -0.65 17.05
C HIS A 470 11.23 -1.21 16.92
N CYS A 471 12.01 -1.24 18.00
CA CYS A 471 13.33 -1.87 18.01
C CYS A 471 13.24 -3.36 17.66
N ILE A 472 13.49 -3.72 16.39
CA ILE A 472 13.66 -5.11 15.97
C ILE A 472 15.18 -5.38 15.90
N ASN A 473 15.68 -6.19 16.83
CA ASN A 473 17.03 -6.80 16.89
C ASN A 473 18.27 -5.89 16.90
N LYS A 474 18.21 -4.62 16.45
CA LYS A 474 19.32 -3.64 16.47
C LYS A 474 18.83 -2.23 16.84
N PRO A 475 18.73 -1.91 18.14
CA PRO A 475 18.22 -0.62 18.61
C PRO A 475 19.00 0.61 18.11
N GLY A 476 20.32 0.49 17.91
CA GLY A 476 21.18 1.59 17.49
C GLY A 476 20.83 2.15 16.11
N ASP A 477 20.62 1.27 15.13
CA ASP A 477 20.38 1.66 13.74
C ASP A 477 19.08 2.48 13.61
N LEU A 478 18.03 2.11 14.34
CA LEU A 478 16.75 2.83 14.31
C LEU A 478 16.83 4.16 15.06
N MET A 479 17.61 4.24 16.13
CA MET A 479 17.84 5.50 16.85
C MET A 479 18.61 6.51 16.00
N ASP A 480 19.66 6.06 15.30
CA ASP A 480 20.43 6.93 14.41
C ASP A 480 19.57 7.41 13.23
N LYS A 481 18.75 6.53 12.66
CA LYS A 481 17.79 6.91 11.63
C LYS A 481 16.76 7.92 12.14
N PHE A 482 16.17 7.68 13.32
CA PHE A 482 15.23 8.58 13.97
C PHE A 482 15.80 9.99 14.16
N LYS A 483 17.05 10.07 14.67
CA LYS A 483 17.78 11.33 14.85
C LYS A 483 18.00 12.04 13.51
N THR A 484 18.54 11.35 12.52
CA THR A 484 18.81 11.91 11.19
C THR A 484 17.54 12.41 10.52
N ASP A 485 16.48 11.61 10.50
CA ASP A 485 15.21 11.96 9.87
C ASP A 485 14.62 13.25 10.50
N ILE A 486 14.64 13.40 11.84
CA ILE A 486 14.16 14.62 12.52
C ILE A 486 15.02 15.84 12.14
N LEU A 487 16.34 15.72 12.21
CA LEU A 487 17.25 16.82 11.97
C LEU A 487 17.19 17.30 10.52
N ASP A 488 17.11 16.39 9.55
CA ASP A 488 16.98 16.71 8.13
C ASP A 488 15.67 17.46 7.85
N ILE A 489 14.56 17.03 8.47
CA ILE A 489 13.27 17.72 8.34
C ILE A 489 13.34 19.12 8.95
N MET A 490 13.97 19.27 10.13
CA MET A 490 14.14 20.58 10.76
C MET A 490 15.02 21.51 9.93
N MET A 491 16.09 20.99 9.32
CA MET A 491 16.95 21.72 8.40
C MET A 491 16.17 22.21 7.17
N GLN A 492 15.31 21.37 6.60
CA GLN A 492 14.52 21.71 5.41
C GLN A 492 13.38 22.70 5.71
N LEU A 493 12.67 22.53 6.82
CA LEU A 493 11.50 23.35 7.15
C LEU A 493 11.87 24.64 7.89
N PHE A 494 12.88 24.60 8.75
CA PHE A 494 13.28 25.71 9.63
C PHE A 494 14.81 25.87 9.70
N PRO A 495 15.50 26.14 8.57
CA PRO A 495 16.97 26.15 8.50
C PRO A 495 17.62 27.04 9.56
N LYS A 496 17.07 28.24 9.80
CA LYS A 496 17.59 29.16 10.83
C LYS A 496 17.51 28.61 12.25
N ILE A 497 16.45 27.87 12.57
CA ILE A 497 16.28 27.27 13.90
C ILE A 497 17.22 26.08 14.04
N TYR A 498 17.32 25.27 12.99
CA TYR A 498 18.28 24.18 12.93
C TYR A 498 19.72 24.67 13.12
N GLU A 499 20.15 25.70 12.38
CA GLU A 499 21.50 26.28 12.52
C GLU A 499 21.81 26.74 13.94
N ASN A 500 20.86 27.37 14.62
CA ASN A 500 21.05 27.89 15.98
C ASN A 500 21.02 26.78 17.05
N ASP A 501 20.11 25.80 16.89
CA ASP A 501 19.72 24.92 17.99
C ASP A 501 19.99 23.43 17.72
N LYS A 502 20.72 23.07 16.64
CA LYS A 502 21.04 21.69 16.25
C LYS A 502 21.54 20.84 17.43
N ILE A 503 22.52 21.36 18.17
CA ILE A 503 23.14 20.64 19.30
C ILE A 503 22.10 20.37 20.40
N GLU A 504 21.24 21.35 20.70
CA GLU A 504 20.18 21.18 21.69
C GLU A 504 19.15 20.13 21.24
N MET A 505 18.79 20.12 19.96
CA MET A 505 17.91 19.10 19.38
C MET A 505 18.53 17.71 19.48
N GLU A 506 19.81 17.55 19.10
CA GLU A 506 20.55 16.28 19.21
C GLU A 506 20.57 15.76 20.65
N ILE A 507 20.87 16.63 21.61
CA ILE A 507 20.86 16.29 23.04
C ILE A 507 19.45 15.86 23.48
N ALA A 508 18.40 16.57 23.07
CA ALA A 508 17.03 16.23 23.43
C ALA A 508 16.60 14.87 22.85
N ILE A 509 16.91 14.62 21.58
CA ILE A 509 16.62 13.36 20.87
C ILE A 509 17.28 12.18 21.59
N LEU A 510 18.57 12.31 21.93
CA LEU A 510 19.34 11.24 22.57
C LEU A 510 18.93 11.01 24.03
N LYS A 511 18.63 12.07 24.78
CA LYS A 511 18.25 11.96 26.19
C LYS A 511 16.84 11.41 26.39
N ASN A 512 15.87 11.87 25.60
CA ASN A 512 14.44 11.55 25.78
C ASN A 512 13.73 11.28 24.44
N PRO A 513 14.10 10.22 23.70
CA PRO A 513 13.57 9.95 22.35
C PRO A 513 12.04 9.79 22.33
N ASN A 514 11.44 9.14 23.33
CA ASN A 514 9.98 9.02 23.44
C ASN A 514 9.28 10.38 23.58
N LYS A 515 9.83 11.28 24.39
CA LYS A 515 9.28 12.62 24.58
C LYS A 515 9.37 13.42 23.28
N VAL A 516 10.55 13.40 22.65
CA VAL A 516 10.77 14.04 21.36
C VAL A 516 9.81 13.50 20.31
N PHE A 517 9.68 12.18 20.18
CA PHE A 517 8.73 11.55 19.26
C PHE A 517 7.32 12.10 19.49
N ARG A 518 6.82 12.07 20.73
CA ARG A 518 5.48 12.56 21.09
C ARG A 518 5.25 14.01 20.71
N LEU A 519 6.22 14.88 20.95
CA LEU A 519 6.11 16.31 20.62
C LEU A 519 6.26 16.57 19.12
N PHE A 520 7.06 15.76 18.42
CA PHE A 520 7.32 15.89 17.00
C PHE A 520 6.18 15.36 16.12
N THR A 521 5.23 14.59 16.68
CA THR A 521 4.00 14.15 15.99
C THR A 521 3.22 15.28 15.31
N ILE A 522 3.33 16.52 15.82
CA ILE A 522 2.69 17.70 15.25
C ILE A 522 3.20 18.06 13.84
N LEU A 523 4.33 17.47 13.41
CA LEU A 523 4.91 17.64 12.08
C LEU A 523 3.87 17.39 10.99
N ASP A 524 3.17 16.26 11.04
CA ASP A 524 2.24 15.86 9.97
C ASP A 524 1.05 16.81 9.88
N VAL A 525 0.60 17.36 11.01
CA VAL A 525 -0.43 18.41 11.05
C VAL A 525 0.07 19.69 10.37
N TYR A 526 1.31 20.09 10.68
CA TYR A 526 1.94 21.28 10.07
C TYR A 526 2.09 21.13 8.56
N THR A 527 2.67 20.02 8.10
CA THR A 527 2.93 19.77 6.67
C THR A 527 1.62 19.63 5.90
N PHE A 528 0.64 18.91 6.43
CA PHE A 528 -0.68 18.81 5.80
C PHE A 528 -1.36 20.18 5.69
N ALA A 529 -1.45 20.95 6.78
CA ALA A 529 -2.06 22.28 6.76
C ALA A 529 -1.35 23.23 5.79
N LEU A 530 -0.02 23.18 5.73
CA LEU A 530 0.79 23.97 4.80
C LEU A 530 0.46 23.64 3.34
N ARG A 531 0.28 22.35 3.02
CA ARG A 531 0.04 21.85 1.66
C ARG A 531 -1.43 21.90 1.23
N VAL A 532 -2.37 21.87 2.17
CA VAL A 532 -3.81 22.00 1.90
C VAL A 532 -4.23 23.47 1.77
N ARG A 533 -3.51 24.43 2.37
CA ARG A 533 -3.85 25.85 2.25
C ARG A 533 -4.00 26.33 0.78
N PRO A 534 -3.10 26.01 -0.18
CA PRO A 534 -3.33 26.33 -1.59
C PRO A 534 -4.60 25.70 -2.17
N VAL A 535 -4.90 24.44 -1.82
CA VAL A 535 -6.12 23.73 -2.26
C VAL A 535 -7.38 24.47 -1.79
N VAL A 536 -7.40 24.91 -0.52
CA VAL A 536 -8.52 25.70 0.05
C VAL A 536 -8.74 26.99 -0.74
N ASN A 537 -7.65 27.68 -1.08
CA ASN A 537 -7.71 28.93 -1.84
C ASN A 537 -8.21 28.70 -3.28
N GLU A 538 -7.69 27.67 -3.95
CA GLU A 538 -8.05 27.34 -5.34
C GLU A 538 -9.51 26.89 -5.47
N MET A 539 -9.99 26.10 -4.50
CA MET A 539 -11.39 25.69 -4.41
C MET A 539 -12.33 26.82 -3.97
N ARG A 540 -11.80 27.98 -3.58
CA ARG A 540 -12.55 29.14 -3.05
C ARG A 540 -13.48 28.76 -1.91
N LEU A 541 -12.97 27.99 -0.94
CA LEU A 541 -13.75 27.61 0.24
C LEU A 541 -14.08 28.84 1.10
N CYS A 542 -15.05 28.73 1.99
CA CYS A 542 -15.48 29.87 2.80
C CYS A 542 -14.39 30.37 3.77
N THR A 543 -14.47 31.64 4.19
CA THR A 543 -13.52 32.29 5.10
C THR A 543 -13.32 31.54 6.43
N LYS A 544 -14.34 30.79 6.90
CA LYS A 544 -14.21 29.95 8.11
C LYS A 544 -13.24 28.77 7.88
N SER A 545 -13.26 28.16 6.70
CA SER A 545 -12.35 27.08 6.31
C SER A 545 -10.90 27.58 6.21
N GLU A 546 -10.69 28.72 5.58
CA GLU A 546 -9.36 29.37 5.51
C GLU A 546 -8.83 29.73 6.90
N LYS A 547 -9.67 30.32 7.76
CA LYS A 547 -9.30 30.67 9.13
C LYS A 547 -8.91 29.43 9.94
N LEU A 548 -9.63 28.32 9.77
CA LEU A 548 -9.31 27.04 10.40
C LEU A 548 -7.89 26.58 10.04
N ILE A 549 -7.57 26.49 8.74
CA ILE A 549 -6.26 26.03 8.28
C ILE A 549 -5.14 26.96 8.74
N ASN A 550 -5.32 28.28 8.64
CA ASN A 550 -4.31 29.24 9.11
C ASN A 550 -4.08 29.15 10.63
N THR A 551 -5.13 28.90 11.41
CA THR A 551 -5.02 28.70 12.86
C THR A 551 -4.22 27.44 13.17
N VAL A 552 -4.58 26.31 12.56
CA VAL A 552 -3.84 25.04 12.68
C VAL A 552 -2.37 25.23 12.33
N LEU A 553 -2.09 25.86 11.17
CA LEU A 553 -0.73 26.06 10.67
C LEU A 553 0.13 26.86 11.66
N ASN A 554 -0.42 27.93 12.24
CA ASN A 554 0.31 28.75 13.21
C ASN A 554 0.57 28.02 14.53
N MET A 555 -0.42 27.29 15.04
CA MET A 555 -0.30 26.52 16.28
C MET A 555 0.71 25.39 16.15
N SER A 556 0.59 24.59 15.09
CA SER A 556 1.51 23.48 14.78
C SER A 556 2.94 23.98 14.53
N LYS A 557 3.12 25.08 13.80
CA LYS A 557 4.43 25.72 13.62
C LYS A 557 5.06 26.08 14.96
N LYS A 558 4.32 26.78 15.84
CA LYS A 558 4.84 27.19 17.16
C LYS A 558 5.30 25.98 17.99
N ALA A 559 4.47 24.92 18.03
CA ALA A 559 4.81 23.68 18.73
C ALA A 559 6.05 23.01 18.13
N LEU A 560 6.11 22.89 16.81
CA LEU A 560 7.23 22.26 16.09
C LEU A 560 8.53 23.06 16.22
N THR A 561 8.50 24.39 16.30
CA THR A 561 9.73 25.19 16.47
C THR A 561 10.30 25.18 17.89
N SER A 562 9.60 24.56 18.85
CA SER A 562 9.99 24.55 20.27
C SER A 562 9.97 23.16 20.91
N PHE A 563 9.79 22.09 20.12
CA PHE A 563 9.57 20.73 20.65
C PHE A 563 10.67 20.23 21.59
N TYR A 564 11.93 20.56 21.29
CA TYR A 564 13.12 20.13 22.05
C TYR A 564 13.34 20.95 23.33
N LYS A 565 12.72 22.13 23.42
CA LYS A 565 12.75 23.03 24.60
C LYS A 565 11.56 22.84 25.53
N ASN A 566 10.53 22.10 25.11
CA ASN A 566 9.28 22.02 25.84
C ASN A 566 9.40 21.06 27.03
N GLU A 567 9.18 21.58 28.23
CA GLU A 567 9.16 20.78 29.46
C GLU A 567 7.85 19.99 29.62
N ASN A 568 6.75 20.41 28.99
CA ASN A 568 5.47 19.72 29.08
C ASN A 568 5.40 18.50 28.15
N ASP A 569 4.86 17.40 28.67
CA ASP A 569 4.71 16.11 27.97
C ASP A 569 3.32 15.93 27.30
N GLU A 570 2.52 16.98 27.22
CA GLU A 570 1.18 16.90 26.63
C GLU A 570 1.27 16.65 25.12
N LEU A 571 0.52 15.65 24.63
CA LEU A 571 0.47 15.34 23.20
C LEU A 571 -0.09 16.55 22.43
N PRO A 572 0.61 17.02 21.40
CA PRO A 572 0.26 18.27 20.74
C PRO A 572 -1.01 18.16 19.90
N ILE A 573 -1.31 16.98 19.34
CA ILE A 573 -2.52 16.77 18.51
C ILE A 573 -3.81 16.76 19.34
N PRO A 574 -3.95 15.97 20.44
CA PRO A 574 -5.13 16.06 21.32
C PRO A 574 -5.39 17.47 21.84
N LYS A 575 -4.34 18.19 22.25
CA LYS A 575 -4.45 19.59 22.66
C LYS A 575 -4.99 20.47 21.54
N LEU A 576 -4.41 20.37 20.34
CA LEU A 576 -4.86 21.09 19.15
C LEU A 576 -6.32 20.77 18.81
N LEU A 577 -6.72 19.50 18.90
CA LEU A 577 -8.09 19.06 18.65
C LEU A 577 -9.07 19.67 19.66
N LYS A 578 -8.72 19.67 20.95
CA LYS A 578 -9.52 20.29 22.03
C LYS A 578 -9.66 21.81 21.85
N GLU A 579 -8.57 22.49 21.52
CA GLU A 579 -8.56 23.95 21.34
C GLU A 579 -9.34 24.41 20.08
N ILE A 580 -9.24 23.65 18.98
CA ILE A 580 -9.80 24.06 17.69
C ILE A 580 -11.25 23.58 17.48
N PHE A 581 -11.59 22.38 17.96
CA PHE A 581 -12.86 21.71 17.61
C PHE A 581 -13.94 21.73 18.70
N TYR A 582 -13.83 22.59 19.72
CA TYR A 582 -14.79 22.79 20.84
C TYR A 582 -16.27 22.50 20.48
N LYS A 583 -17.07 21.74 21.24
CA LYS A 583 -17.00 21.25 22.63
C LYS A 583 -17.37 19.75 22.62
N PRO A 584 -16.63 18.85 23.31
CA PRO A 584 -17.07 17.46 23.44
C PRO A 584 -18.46 17.42 24.06
N ILE A 585 -19.29 16.48 23.62
CA ILE A 585 -20.55 16.22 24.32
C ILE A 585 -20.11 15.52 25.60
N ILE A 586 -20.03 16.27 26.70
CA ILE A 586 -19.85 15.70 28.03
C ILE A 586 -21.07 14.80 28.22
N SER A 587 -20.87 13.49 28.10
CA SER A 587 -21.91 12.52 28.42
C SER A 587 -22.20 12.65 29.91
N THR A 588 -23.25 13.39 30.26
CA THR A 588 -23.79 13.39 31.63
C THR A 588 -24.58 12.12 31.92
N ASN A 589 -24.67 11.20 30.97
CA ASN A 589 -25.43 9.98 31.09
C ASN A 589 -24.50 8.76 31.04
N PRO A 590 -24.14 8.17 32.21
CA PRO A 590 -23.30 6.96 32.27
C PRO A 590 -23.94 5.71 31.63
N SER A 591 -25.18 5.82 31.14
CA SER A 591 -25.92 4.74 30.46
C SER A 591 -25.75 4.71 28.93
N LEU A 592 -25.10 5.72 28.32
CA LEU A 592 -24.55 5.58 26.98
C LEU A 592 -23.25 4.78 27.12
N GLU A 593 -23.38 3.45 27.16
CA GLU A 593 -22.27 2.53 26.94
C GLU A 593 -21.71 2.81 25.53
N VAL A 594 -20.78 3.76 25.46
CA VAL A 594 -19.94 3.92 24.29
C VAL A 594 -18.97 2.75 24.36
N TRP A 595 -19.25 1.72 23.57
CA TRP A 595 -18.38 0.57 23.38
C TRP A 595 -17.13 1.05 22.63
N VAL A 596 -16.19 1.61 23.39
CA VAL A 596 -14.82 1.82 22.94
C VAL A 596 -14.24 0.42 22.85
N ALA A 597 -13.86 -0.05 21.65
CA ALA A 597 -12.92 -1.15 21.60
C ALA A 597 -11.65 -0.62 22.30
N PRO A 598 -11.29 -1.12 23.50
CA PRO A 598 -10.09 -0.65 24.16
C PRO A 598 -8.94 -0.91 23.19
N ILE A 599 -8.17 0.12 22.85
CA ILE A 599 -6.88 -0.07 22.18
C ILE A 599 -6.09 -0.98 23.12
N PRO A 600 -5.83 -2.26 22.76
CA PRO A 600 -5.23 -3.18 23.70
C PRO A 600 -3.86 -2.61 24.08
N PRO A 601 -3.55 -2.36 25.36
CA PRO A 601 -2.25 -1.84 25.78
C PRO A 601 -1.08 -2.78 25.43
N ASN A 602 -1.38 -4.00 24.94
CA ASN A 602 -0.46 -5.07 24.65
C ASN A 602 -0.51 -5.61 23.20
N LEU A 603 -0.87 -4.79 22.20
CA LEU A 603 -0.57 -5.13 20.79
C LEU A 603 0.95 -5.20 20.48
N THR A 604 1.80 -4.98 21.49
CA THR A 604 3.27 -5.12 21.44
C THR A 604 3.74 -6.58 21.36
N LYS A 605 2.89 -7.57 21.65
CA LYS A 605 3.16 -8.97 21.33
C LYS A 605 2.58 -9.31 19.96
N PHE A 606 3.14 -8.70 18.92
CA PHE A 606 3.24 -9.43 17.67
C PHE A 606 4.07 -10.68 17.96
N ASP A 607 3.58 -11.86 17.59
CA ASP A 607 4.50 -12.99 17.46
C ASP A 607 5.52 -12.55 16.40
N ASN A 608 6.76 -12.36 16.83
CA ASN A 608 7.80 -11.67 16.05
C ASN A 608 8.71 -12.68 15.35
N SER A 609 8.25 -13.92 15.18
CA SER A 609 8.89 -14.86 14.29
C SER A 609 8.55 -14.48 12.85
N PHE A 610 9.31 -13.54 12.29
CA PHE A 610 9.80 -13.79 10.94
C PHE A 610 10.56 -15.12 11.07
N PRO A 611 10.12 -16.23 10.45
CA PRO A 611 11.06 -17.30 10.26
C PRO A 611 12.19 -16.65 9.45
N MET A 612 13.43 -16.65 9.92
CA MET A 612 14.50 -16.38 8.97
C MET A 612 14.42 -17.52 7.98
N LEU A 613 14.40 -17.22 6.68
CA LEU A 613 15.03 -18.12 5.73
C LEU A 613 16.48 -18.25 6.21
N GLN A 614 16.75 -19.24 7.07
CA GLN A 614 18.02 -19.96 6.99
C GLN A 614 17.99 -20.64 5.62
N SER A 615 18.20 -19.85 4.56
CA SER A 615 18.75 -20.41 3.36
C SER A 615 20.03 -21.08 3.82
N LYS A 616 20.14 -22.38 3.53
CA LYS A 616 21.41 -23.07 3.60
C LYS A 616 22.41 -22.17 2.88
N LYS A 617 23.37 -21.62 3.64
CA LYS A 617 24.58 -21.02 3.08
C LYS A 617 25.37 -22.15 2.45
N GLU A 618 24.95 -22.61 1.28
CA GLU A 618 25.90 -23.13 0.31
C GLU A 618 26.49 -21.90 -0.36
N PHE A 619 27.68 -21.53 0.09
CA PHE A 619 28.51 -20.58 -0.62
C PHE A 619 28.63 -21.06 -2.07
N ILE A 620 28.08 -20.31 -3.02
CA ILE A 620 28.50 -20.43 -4.40
C ILE A 620 29.89 -19.80 -4.46
N ASP A 621 30.90 -20.64 -4.28
CA ASP A 621 32.28 -20.29 -4.57
C ASP A 621 32.44 -20.22 -6.09
N PHE A 622 32.51 -18.99 -6.61
CA PHE A 622 32.69 -18.71 -8.03
C PHE A 622 34.13 -18.95 -8.53
N SER A 623 35.04 -19.48 -7.69
CA SER A 623 36.44 -19.74 -8.09
C SER A 623 36.66 -20.94 -9.01
N ASN A 624 35.66 -21.81 -9.22
CA ASN A 624 35.83 -23.05 -10.01
C ASN A 624 35.24 -23.04 -11.43
N TYR A 625 34.84 -21.88 -11.96
CA TYR A 625 34.37 -21.76 -13.35
C TYR A 625 35.52 -21.63 -14.37
N ASN A 626 36.52 -22.52 -14.30
CA ASN A 626 37.51 -22.71 -15.36
C ASN A 626 38.31 -24.01 -15.13
N LYS A 627 37.76 -25.16 -15.56
CA LYS A 627 38.48 -26.37 -16.00
C LYS A 627 37.50 -27.37 -16.64
N ARG A 628 37.65 -27.63 -17.94
CA ARG A 628 37.08 -28.78 -18.68
C ARG A 628 38.14 -29.90 -18.74
N PRO A 629 37.88 -31.08 -19.34
CA PRO A 629 36.70 -31.97 -19.36
C PRO A 629 37.10 -33.39 -18.83
N GLU A 630 36.28 -34.42 -19.07
CA GLU A 630 36.50 -35.87 -18.82
C GLU A 630 36.00 -36.39 -17.47
N TYR A 631 34.77 -36.93 -17.44
CA TYR A 631 34.51 -38.37 -17.32
C TYR A 631 33.02 -38.65 -17.53
N LEU A 632 32.76 -39.43 -18.57
CA LEU A 632 31.51 -40.11 -18.86
C LEU A 632 31.50 -41.42 -18.07
N GLN A 633 30.36 -41.76 -17.43
CA GLN A 633 29.72 -43.09 -17.38
C GLN A 633 29.11 -43.46 -16.01
N THR A 634 27.83 -43.84 -16.10
CA THR A 634 27.07 -44.78 -15.25
C THR A 634 26.87 -44.48 -13.75
N PHE A 635 25.61 -44.31 -13.33
CA PHE A 635 24.88 -45.42 -12.71
C PHE A 635 23.36 -45.20 -12.68
N HIS A 636 22.65 -46.32 -12.75
CA HIS A 636 21.23 -46.52 -12.96
C HIS A 636 20.32 -46.16 -11.77
N SER A 637 19.05 -45.92 -12.15
CA SER A 637 17.81 -46.10 -11.40
C SER A 637 17.86 -46.82 -10.04
N MET A 638 17.24 -46.21 -9.02
CA MET A 638 16.45 -46.94 -8.03
C MET A 638 15.15 -46.20 -7.76
N LYS A 639 14.05 -46.86 -8.18
CA LYS A 639 12.71 -46.72 -7.63
C LYS A 639 12.67 -47.37 -6.24
N ASP A 640 11.70 -46.92 -5.46
CA ASP A 640 11.14 -47.54 -4.24
C ASP A 640 11.76 -47.17 -2.87
N GLY A 641 10.98 -46.37 -2.12
CA GLY A 641 10.56 -46.68 -0.75
C GLY A 641 11.53 -46.43 0.42
N GLY A 642 11.12 -45.58 1.37
CA GLY A 642 11.63 -45.67 2.75
C GLY A 642 11.56 -44.39 3.57
N ILE A 643 10.49 -44.26 4.37
CA ILE A 643 10.41 -43.36 5.52
C ILE A 643 11.37 -43.87 6.61
N LEU A 644 12.26 -43.02 7.13
CA LEU A 644 13.05 -43.29 8.33
C LEU A 644 12.85 -42.13 9.33
N PHE A 645 12.09 -42.41 10.40
CA PHE A 645 12.03 -41.58 11.59
C PHE A 645 13.22 -41.90 12.50
N ASP A 646 14.03 -40.88 12.81
CA ASP A 646 15.08 -40.98 13.81
C ASP A 646 14.47 -40.87 15.23
N LYS A 647 14.44 -42.01 15.93
CA LYS A 647 14.15 -42.12 17.36
C LYS A 647 15.47 -41.97 18.11
N ASN A 648 15.89 -40.74 18.47
CA ASN A 648 16.84 -40.49 19.58
C ASN A 648 17.08 -39.00 19.90
N LYS A 649 16.02 -38.20 20.12
CA LYS A 649 16.17 -36.91 20.82
C LYS A 649 15.19 -36.74 21.97
N THR A 650 15.68 -37.09 23.15
CA THR A 650 15.13 -36.71 24.47
C THR A 650 15.27 -35.21 24.68
N TYR A 651 14.17 -34.53 25.00
CA TYR A 651 14.17 -33.18 25.57
C TYR A 651 13.87 -33.27 27.08
N GLU A 652 14.78 -32.73 27.90
CA GLU A 652 14.57 -32.50 29.33
C GLU A 652 13.54 -31.38 29.54
N ILE A 653 12.47 -31.67 30.29
CA ILE A 653 11.52 -30.68 30.77
C ILE A 653 11.88 -30.33 32.21
N HIS A 654 12.34 -29.10 32.44
CA HIS A 654 12.46 -28.53 33.77
C HIS A 654 11.07 -28.25 34.35
N LYS A 655 10.70 -29.01 35.39
CA LYS A 655 9.59 -28.73 36.30
C LYS A 655 9.90 -27.50 37.16
N GLN A 656 9.03 -26.49 37.14
CA GLN A 656 8.76 -25.67 38.33
C GLN A 656 7.26 -25.62 38.66
N LYS A 657 7.00 -25.50 39.96
CA LYS A 657 5.89 -26.04 40.72
C LYS A 657 4.74 -25.03 40.98
N ASN A 658 3.59 -25.62 41.28
CA ASN A 658 2.53 -25.19 42.21
C ASN A 658 1.52 -24.10 41.79
N ILE A 659 0.37 -24.54 41.28
CA ILE A 659 -0.92 -23.89 41.58
C ILE A 659 -1.90 -24.99 42.02
N LYS A 660 -2.38 -24.91 43.27
CA LYS A 660 -3.51 -25.69 43.80
C LYS A 660 -4.81 -25.11 43.24
N ILE A 661 -5.57 -25.90 42.49
CA ILE A 661 -6.94 -25.57 42.11
C ILE A 661 -7.88 -26.45 42.94
N LYS A 662 -8.76 -25.80 43.72
CA LYS A 662 -9.87 -26.46 44.42
C LYS A 662 -10.88 -26.98 43.40
N LYS A 663 -11.27 -28.26 43.56
CA LYS A 663 -12.43 -28.87 42.93
C LYS A 663 -13.69 -28.23 43.49
N ASP A 664 -14.59 -27.78 42.63
CA ASP A 664 -16.03 -27.78 42.88
C ASP A 664 -16.77 -28.22 41.62
N ALA A 665 -17.88 -28.92 41.85
CA ALA A 665 -18.45 -29.95 41.01
C ALA A 665 -19.13 -29.48 39.72
N ILE A 666 -19.05 -30.32 38.69
CA ILE A 666 -19.96 -30.33 37.54
C ILE A 666 -21.04 -31.35 37.85
N ALA A 667 -22.30 -30.90 37.93
CA ALA A 667 -23.46 -31.75 37.72
C ALA A 667 -23.81 -31.68 36.24
N ILE A 668 -23.85 -32.84 35.60
CA ILE A 668 -24.45 -33.07 34.28
C ILE A 668 -25.83 -33.65 34.61
N ASP A 669 -26.88 -33.10 34.02
CA ASP A 669 -28.15 -33.82 33.86
C ASP A 669 -28.73 -33.52 32.47
N ASP A 670 -28.95 -34.63 31.76
CA ASP A 670 -29.65 -34.94 30.50
C ASP A 670 -29.64 -33.97 29.29
#